data_AF-A0A410S0D2-F1
#
_entry.id   AF-A0A410S0D2-F1
#
_cell.length_a   1.000
_cell.length_b   1.000
_cell.length_c   1.000
_cell.angle_alpha   90.00
_cell.angle_beta   90.00
_cell.angle_gamma   90.00
#
_symmetry.space_group_name_H-M   'P 1'
#
loop_
_entity.id
_entity.type
_entity.pdbx_description
1 polymer ?
#
loop_
_entity_poly.entity_id
_entity_poly.type
_entity_poly.pdbx_seq_one_letter_code
_entity_poly.pdbx_strand_id
1 'polypeptide(L)'
;MAFLRAHPGLTDSAWRAEAHALLAALEDTSASMSSPVEAEPSREVLASLQPGYDDASFREVSRIALQTQHPLRLQAIGQLGHEARRRALVPLGELLLDADEHVRSAAQQAVAQVGRGLHARGRVRPDRRSAPVSEDEAGARVLTECLLDLLQRRDLSDAQLERVLGQLVGRRHPALARRLRRLLRHEGVQVPKLVLECLAHSGDSRAVAWLVPFARSEDIYRLRQALSGLGVFKVEWAVPLLAAGLAHPNMNIKKTAAEALVNAGPGWPPPIGLMLGWLRRHDNPGLRESLIRALRAACGRGHVATVLDALEDADTPREQELLCELLSGELSPHALVSLLRRGTRSAKVLNDAVHGGVLLLSSQARETLEVLLRRHGLSQWIPATSDDPVQARLLRERRLDADLAWMDDALSSGDAALLETAEEEFTKRLAAVASEALTDTRAAVLKRHLDGIRGLLDSPRPSLRRLALGLLTALAGRLSEPEQVGALVEVRRAWTGKLIEPHEALGVLFRLGAVPSLEEARMASSLPDERVALWGTERRILAGDLSGPGLMEALTQARGPSVRRFLVPYALREVPPLQVLAAAARGPHGDLLELVRDAWGARVPEDALLAELALAAGSGTSPRAGVLVRWMAEVGTEAARAALRRLARHPERGMALAALAALGTPTSAEDEALLVELLSHAHVEVRRQAARQLWRVRGLPRLQSLLDILGEARPLRWIPPWAVDRQDLEALRATLGSLGAPGSDAEKLEGDVWLESLLELLGGLGSKRSLLPSLVLLLLDVWRMGRGRSGTMAADRLRSLPAARVLPFVLPMLREGHSAALEILPGNTVWGPELMAMFLQARGLARTHFLEWLQRADPAQGRDGRMLEDALLRIVHEDDGHREAALQVLAGRASWGSREDAFRLADGLIEIVNQKDDAQALAAVSRGLERQGPEVRSALLARVTTPALRTEVVTALALLVLDDPSLEKKLPAELMRDVERRLEALAWEVPEPEVKAMKWMVLRRAPHVVERLTGLLIHRKPSVRLHAHRLLKVQVPREQYLELTRELLKDAEAGHVVRAVRTLTFGGHLPAVAEVAALLPDRRNAVARAAWDGLLVMGGAALPILRGELAHARPDRRALLARVISSLEEVPGRAADGAFRARLA
;
A
#
# COMPACT_ATOMS: atom_id res chain seq x y z
N MET A 1 51.62 -42.47 15.41
CA MET A 1 51.11 -41.19 14.84
C MET A 1 52.23 -40.21 14.46
N ALA A 2 53.12 -39.77 15.36
CA ALA A 2 54.16 -38.79 15.03
C ALA A 2 55.22 -39.27 14.00
N PHE A 3 55.62 -40.54 14.05
CA PHE A 3 56.56 -41.17 13.11
C PHE A 3 56.03 -41.22 11.66
N LEU A 4 54.71 -41.43 11.49
CA LEU A 4 54.08 -41.58 10.17
C LEU A 4 53.87 -40.25 9.43
N ARG A 5 53.82 -39.11 10.15
CA ARG A 5 53.69 -37.76 9.57
C ARG A 5 54.97 -37.23 8.90
N ALA A 6 56.12 -37.83 9.15
CA ALA A 6 57.42 -37.31 8.69
C ALA A 6 58.03 -38.10 7.52
N HIS A 7 57.29 -39.05 6.92
CA HIS A 7 57.84 -39.98 5.93
C HIS A 7 57.62 -39.45 4.48
N PRO A 8 58.67 -39.23 3.66
CA PRO A 8 58.58 -38.46 2.41
C PRO A 8 57.89 -39.17 1.22
N GLY A 9 57.26 -40.32 1.45
CA GLY A 9 56.56 -41.11 0.42
C GLY A 9 55.07 -41.32 0.65
N LEU A 10 54.50 -40.84 1.76
CA LEU A 10 53.09 -41.03 2.10
C LEU A 10 52.31 -39.72 1.90
N THR A 11 51.27 -39.77 1.08
CA THR A 11 50.30 -38.67 0.98
C THR A 11 49.38 -38.67 2.20
N ASP A 12 48.79 -37.52 2.51
CA ASP A 12 48.07 -37.26 3.75
C ASP A 12 46.79 -38.11 3.96
N SER A 13 46.35 -38.80 2.91
CA SER A 13 45.20 -39.73 2.90
C SER A 13 45.59 -41.18 3.20
N ALA A 14 46.80 -41.61 2.86
CA ALA A 14 47.23 -43.00 2.96
C ALA A 14 47.57 -43.41 4.41
N TRP A 15 48.27 -42.55 5.15
CA TRP A 15 48.64 -42.88 6.55
C TRP A 15 47.44 -42.80 7.52
N ARG A 16 46.40 -42.01 7.20
CA ARG A 16 45.15 -41.98 7.99
C ARG A 16 44.39 -43.31 7.89
N ALA A 17 44.45 -43.98 6.74
CA ALA A 17 43.84 -45.29 6.56
C ALA A 17 44.59 -46.37 7.36
N GLU A 18 45.93 -46.36 7.36
CA GLU A 18 46.74 -47.28 8.19
C GLU A 18 46.55 -47.05 9.69
N ALA A 19 46.40 -45.80 10.15
CA ALA A 19 46.12 -45.51 11.55
C ALA A 19 44.74 -46.04 12.01
N HIS A 20 43.74 -46.02 11.13
CA HIS A 20 42.41 -46.58 11.41
C HIS A 20 42.41 -48.12 11.46
N ALA A 21 43.22 -48.78 10.65
CA ALA A 21 43.36 -50.24 10.69
C ALA A 21 44.06 -50.72 11.98
N LEU A 22 45.04 -49.95 12.48
CA LEU A 22 45.78 -50.28 13.70
C LEU A 22 44.95 -50.11 14.99
N LEU A 23 44.02 -49.15 15.01
CA LEU A 23 43.06 -48.95 16.10
C LEU A 23 41.99 -50.04 16.16
N ALA A 24 41.56 -50.55 15.00
CA ALA A 24 40.58 -51.63 14.93
C ALA A 24 41.16 -53.00 15.35
N ALA A 25 42.47 -53.20 15.24
CA ALA A 25 43.14 -54.45 15.55
C ALA A 25 43.59 -54.60 17.03
N LEU A 26 43.53 -53.53 17.84
CA LEU A 26 44.08 -53.53 19.21
C LEU A 26 43.06 -53.71 20.33
N GLU A 27 41.75 -53.75 20.07
CA GLU A 27 40.73 -53.95 21.13
C GLU A 27 39.94 -55.25 21.03
N ASP A 28 40.21 -56.07 20.01
CA ASP A 28 39.78 -57.46 19.97
C ASP A 28 40.82 -58.29 20.75
N THR A 29 40.71 -58.45 22.09
CA THR A 29 41.21 -59.61 22.89
C THR A 29 41.06 -59.44 24.42
N SER A 30 40.20 -60.27 25.03
CA SER A 30 40.50 -61.21 26.14
C SER A 30 40.98 -60.66 27.51
N ALA A 31 40.50 -61.05 28.71
CA ALA A 31 39.65 -62.17 29.13
C ALA A 31 39.28 -62.10 30.63
N SER A 32 38.16 -62.76 30.97
CA SER A 32 37.98 -63.71 32.09
C SER A 32 37.78 -63.25 33.56
N MET A 33 36.53 -63.47 34.01
CA MET A 33 36.09 -64.08 35.30
C MET A 33 36.10 -63.25 36.60
N SER A 34 34.91 -62.77 37.00
CA SER A 34 34.35 -62.93 38.36
C SER A 34 32.87 -62.46 38.41
N SER A 35 32.03 -63.13 39.19
CA SER A 35 30.62 -62.78 39.47
C SER A 35 30.55 -61.86 40.71
N PRO A 36 29.37 -61.35 41.15
CA PRO A 36 28.30 -60.56 40.50
C PRO A 36 28.26 -59.11 41.04
N VAL A 37 27.59 -58.16 40.36
CA VAL A 37 26.91 -56.95 40.91
C VAL A 37 26.46 -56.07 39.73
N GLU A 38 25.15 -55.83 39.65
CA GLU A 38 24.47 -54.71 38.97
C GLU A 38 25.03 -54.28 37.60
N ALA A 39 25.01 -55.19 36.62
CA ALA A 39 25.27 -54.81 35.23
C ALA A 39 24.03 -54.11 34.63
N GLU A 40 24.15 -52.80 34.36
CA GLU A 40 23.14 -52.04 33.61
C GLU A 40 22.89 -52.72 32.24
N PRO A 41 21.63 -52.91 31.82
CA PRO A 41 21.31 -53.67 30.63
C PRO A 41 21.83 -52.96 29.36
N SER A 42 22.52 -53.72 28.50
CA SER A 42 23.05 -53.24 27.23
C SER A 42 21.93 -52.89 26.25
N ARG A 43 22.25 -52.09 25.22
CA ARG A 43 21.34 -51.58 24.19
C ARG A 43 20.53 -52.68 23.48
N GLU A 44 21.14 -53.86 23.32
CA GLU A 44 20.57 -55.07 22.71
C GLU A 44 19.65 -55.84 23.66
N VAL A 45 19.93 -55.82 24.97
CA VAL A 45 19.07 -56.40 26.01
C VAL A 45 17.78 -55.59 26.13
N LEU A 46 17.85 -54.26 26.15
CA LEU A 46 16.66 -53.40 26.15
C LEU A 46 15.80 -53.54 24.88
N ALA A 47 16.41 -53.86 23.74
CA ALA A 47 15.69 -54.04 22.47
C ALA A 47 15.04 -55.42 22.30
N SER A 48 15.54 -56.45 23.01
CA SER A 48 15.06 -57.84 22.91
C SER A 48 13.92 -58.18 23.87
N LEU A 49 13.59 -57.29 24.81
CA LEU A 49 12.50 -57.47 25.77
C LEU A 49 11.13 -57.23 25.11
N GLN A 50 10.37 -58.30 24.89
CA GLN A 50 9.02 -58.25 24.30
C GLN A 50 7.97 -57.59 25.23
N PRO A 51 6.79 -57.17 24.72
CA PRO A 51 5.72 -56.52 25.50
C PRO A 51 5.03 -57.50 26.46
N GLY A 52 5.73 -57.87 27.53
CA GLY A 52 5.32 -58.90 28.48
C GLY A 52 6.06 -58.83 29.82
N TYR A 53 6.49 -57.64 30.25
CA TYR A 53 7.38 -57.48 31.41
C TYR A 53 6.83 -58.00 32.74
N ASP A 54 7.67 -58.78 33.43
CA ASP A 54 7.66 -59.00 34.88
C ASP A 54 7.97 -57.71 35.66
N ASP A 55 7.74 -57.71 36.97
CA ASP A 55 7.88 -56.49 37.79
C ASP A 55 9.33 -56.03 37.98
N ALA A 56 10.30 -56.95 37.88
CA ALA A 56 11.72 -56.64 38.04
C ALA A 56 12.25 -55.85 36.85
N SER A 57 11.97 -56.32 35.63
CA SER A 57 12.41 -55.67 34.41
C SER A 57 11.72 -54.31 34.19
N PHE A 58 10.44 -54.18 34.56
CA PHE A 58 9.75 -52.88 34.55
C PHE A 58 10.40 -51.87 35.50
N ARG A 59 10.80 -52.30 36.71
CA ARG A 59 11.50 -51.44 37.68
C ARG A 59 12.84 -50.96 37.12
N GLU A 60 13.59 -51.83 36.46
CA GLU A 60 14.89 -51.50 35.91
C GLU A 60 14.79 -50.52 34.72
N VAL A 61 13.88 -50.76 33.77
CA VAL A 61 13.62 -49.81 32.67
C VAL A 61 13.15 -48.45 33.22
N SER A 62 12.32 -48.46 34.27
CA SER A 62 11.87 -47.22 34.95
C SER A 62 13.03 -46.49 35.62
N ARG A 63 13.94 -47.20 36.29
CA ARG A 63 15.15 -46.66 36.92
C ARG A 63 16.03 -45.96 35.89
N ILE A 64 16.31 -46.64 34.77
CA ILE A 64 17.12 -46.11 33.66
C ILE A 64 16.48 -44.85 33.04
N ALA A 65 15.15 -44.85 32.86
CA ALA A 65 14.45 -43.70 32.30
C ALA A 65 14.52 -42.48 33.24
N LEU A 66 14.43 -42.69 34.56
CA LEU A 66 14.47 -41.64 35.59
C LEU A 66 15.88 -41.16 35.93
N GLN A 67 16.91 -41.98 35.68
CA GLN A 67 18.29 -41.61 35.95
C GLN A 67 18.77 -40.51 35.00
N THR A 68 19.16 -39.38 35.58
CA THR A 68 19.65 -38.23 34.83
C THR A 68 20.98 -38.58 34.16
N GLN A 69 21.17 -38.16 32.90
CA GLN A 69 22.36 -38.44 32.06
C GLN A 69 22.65 -39.91 31.71
N HIS A 70 21.75 -40.85 31.99
CA HIS A 70 21.97 -42.24 31.56
C HIS A 70 21.96 -42.35 30.01
N PRO A 71 22.93 -43.02 29.37
CA PRO A 71 23.08 -43.03 27.91
C PRO A 71 21.88 -43.68 27.18
N LEU A 72 21.20 -44.62 27.84
CA LEU A 72 20.03 -45.32 27.29
C LEU A 72 18.68 -44.71 27.71
N ARG A 73 18.69 -43.51 28.31
CA ARG A 73 17.49 -42.88 28.87
C ARG A 73 16.34 -42.71 27.86
N LEU A 74 16.61 -42.19 26.67
CA LEU A 74 15.58 -42.01 25.61
C LEU A 74 15.03 -43.35 25.10
N GLN A 75 15.89 -44.38 25.04
CA GLN A 75 15.46 -45.73 24.63
C GLN A 75 14.57 -46.37 25.70
N ALA A 76 14.90 -46.21 26.98
CA ALA A 76 14.06 -46.66 28.08
C ALA A 76 12.70 -45.94 28.10
N ILE A 77 12.66 -44.63 27.80
CA ILE A 77 11.40 -43.87 27.64
C ILE A 77 10.56 -44.45 26.49
N GLY A 78 11.17 -44.73 25.34
CA GLY A 78 10.50 -45.37 24.22
C GLY A 78 9.94 -46.74 24.59
N GLN A 79 10.70 -47.57 25.32
CA GLN A 79 10.30 -48.89 25.80
C GLN A 79 9.08 -48.82 26.73
N LEU A 80 9.07 -47.90 27.69
CA LEU A 80 7.89 -47.64 28.55
C LEU A 80 6.65 -47.24 27.73
N GLY A 81 6.85 -46.51 26.62
CA GLY A 81 5.79 -46.15 25.66
C GLY A 81 5.10 -47.36 25.02
N HIS A 82 5.86 -48.40 24.67
CA HIS A 82 5.37 -49.62 24.00
C HIS A 82 4.62 -50.57 24.94
N GLU A 83 4.78 -50.44 26.26
CA GLU A 83 4.17 -51.34 27.24
C GLU A 83 2.63 -51.30 27.24
N ALA A 84 2.04 -50.16 26.86
CA ALA A 84 0.59 -49.96 26.75
C ALA A 84 -0.19 -50.36 28.02
N ARG A 85 0.42 -50.13 29.20
CA ARG A 85 -0.17 -50.37 30.54
C ARG A 85 -0.15 -49.08 31.35
N ARG A 86 -1.14 -48.89 32.24
CA ARG A 86 -1.25 -47.68 33.08
C ARG A 86 -0.05 -47.47 34.01
N ARG A 87 0.64 -48.54 34.43
CA ARG A 87 1.82 -48.44 35.31
C ARG A 87 2.97 -47.64 34.68
N ALA A 88 3.14 -47.70 33.36
CA ALA A 88 4.15 -46.93 32.64
C ALA A 88 3.93 -45.41 32.73
N LEU A 89 2.70 -44.95 32.98
CA LEU A 89 2.39 -43.52 33.12
C LEU A 89 3.03 -42.88 34.36
N VAL A 90 3.42 -43.68 35.36
CA VAL A 90 4.06 -43.16 36.58
C VAL A 90 5.48 -42.64 36.28
N PRO A 91 6.45 -43.47 35.81
CA PRO A 91 7.78 -42.98 35.47
C PRO A 91 7.76 -41.99 34.29
N LEU A 92 6.90 -42.21 33.28
CA LEU A 92 6.77 -41.27 32.16
C LEU A 92 6.20 -39.91 32.61
N GLY A 93 5.30 -39.89 33.60
CA GLY A 93 4.75 -38.67 34.17
C GLY A 93 5.79 -37.80 34.86
N GLU A 94 6.73 -38.40 35.60
CA GLU A 94 7.87 -37.66 36.19
C GLU A 94 8.73 -36.99 35.11
N LEU A 95 8.95 -37.68 34.00
CA LEU A 95 9.78 -37.19 32.89
C LEU A 95 9.14 -36.05 32.09
N LEU A 96 7.83 -35.81 32.25
CA LEU A 96 7.18 -34.60 31.74
C LEU A 96 7.64 -33.33 32.48
N LEU A 97 8.26 -33.46 33.65
CA LEU A 97 8.83 -32.36 34.43
C LEU A 97 10.33 -32.14 34.18
N ASP A 98 10.97 -33.00 33.36
CA ASP A 98 12.42 -32.99 33.16
C ASP A 98 12.92 -31.62 32.68
N ALA A 99 14.17 -31.27 32.99
CA ALA A 99 14.77 -30.01 32.54
C ALA A 99 15.13 -30.03 31.05
N ASP A 100 15.45 -31.21 30.50
CA ASP A 100 15.80 -31.41 29.09
C ASP A 100 14.52 -31.50 28.22
N GLU A 101 14.45 -30.66 27.19
CA GLU A 101 13.33 -30.62 26.25
C GLU A 101 13.22 -31.89 25.40
N HIS A 102 14.33 -32.53 25.06
CA HIS A 102 14.33 -33.78 24.29
C HIS A 102 13.73 -34.92 25.12
N VAL A 103 14.04 -34.98 26.41
CA VAL A 103 13.48 -35.95 27.34
C VAL A 103 11.98 -35.71 27.54
N ARG A 104 11.56 -34.46 27.75
CA ARG A 104 10.13 -34.12 27.86
C ARG A 104 9.36 -34.48 26.58
N SER A 105 9.93 -34.19 25.41
CA SER A 105 9.29 -34.49 24.12
C SER A 105 9.16 -36.00 23.89
N ALA A 106 10.20 -36.77 24.22
CA ALA A 106 10.15 -38.24 24.18
C ALA A 106 9.12 -38.80 25.17
N ALA A 107 9.03 -38.24 26.37
CA ALA A 107 8.03 -38.63 27.37
C ALA A 107 6.60 -38.34 26.88
N GLN A 108 6.34 -37.18 26.26
CA GLN A 108 5.03 -36.86 25.65
C GLN A 108 4.64 -37.88 24.58
N GLN A 109 5.57 -38.26 23.70
CA GLN A 109 5.34 -39.26 22.66
C GLN A 109 5.06 -40.64 23.26
N ALA A 110 5.84 -41.04 24.25
CA ALA A 110 5.67 -42.31 24.95
C ALA A 110 4.33 -42.38 25.70
N VAL A 111 3.91 -41.32 26.40
CA VAL A 111 2.60 -41.25 27.06
C VAL A 111 1.45 -41.32 26.04
N ALA A 112 1.57 -40.63 24.91
CA ALA A 112 0.59 -40.71 23.83
C ALA A 112 0.51 -42.12 23.23
N GLN A 113 1.65 -42.81 23.08
CA GLN A 113 1.73 -44.20 22.64
C GLN A 113 1.08 -45.17 23.64
N VAL A 114 1.29 -44.98 24.94
CA VAL A 114 0.58 -45.73 25.98
C VAL A 114 -0.93 -45.51 25.85
N GLY A 115 -1.38 -44.27 25.61
CA GLY A 115 -2.79 -43.96 25.41
C GLY A 115 -3.41 -44.65 24.18
N ARG A 116 -2.70 -44.67 23.04
CA ARG A 116 -3.09 -45.44 21.84
C ARG A 116 -3.22 -46.93 22.14
N GLY A 117 -2.22 -47.51 22.80
CA GLY A 117 -2.23 -48.94 23.15
C GLY A 117 -3.32 -49.31 24.18
N LEU A 118 -3.63 -48.42 25.12
CA LEU A 118 -4.78 -48.59 26.02
C LEU A 118 -6.11 -48.51 25.27
N HIS A 119 -6.21 -47.66 24.25
CA HIS A 119 -7.41 -47.52 23.43
C HIS A 119 -7.66 -48.76 22.59
N ALA A 120 -6.64 -49.27 21.89
CA ALA A 120 -6.70 -50.52 21.13
C ALA A 120 -7.14 -51.72 21.99
N ARG A 121 -6.88 -51.68 23.30
CA ARG A 121 -7.28 -52.70 24.29
C ARG A 121 -8.63 -52.43 24.96
N GLY A 122 -9.34 -51.36 24.60
CA GLY A 122 -10.61 -50.95 25.23
C GLY A 122 -10.48 -50.45 26.67
N ARG A 123 -9.29 -50.04 27.11
CA ARG A 123 -8.96 -49.68 28.52
C ARG A 123 -8.83 -48.18 28.78
N VAL A 124 -9.03 -47.35 27.76
CA VAL A 124 -9.22 -45.90 27.91
C VAL A 124 -10.67 -45.67 28.37
N ARG A 125 -10.87 -44.93 29.47
CA ARG A 125 -12.22 -44.64 29.96
C ARG A 125 -12.96 -43.80 28.91
N PRO A 126 -14.09 -44.29 28.35
CA PRO A 126 -14.89 -43.47 27.45
C PRO A 126 -15.57 -42.35 28.23
N ASP A 127 -15.60 -41.15 27.67
CA ASP A 127 -16.51 -40.11 28.15
C ASP A 127 -17.93 -40.49 27.73
N ARG A 128 -18.88 -40.52 28.67
CA ARG A 128 -20.29 -40.95 28.43
C ARG A 128 -21.06 -40.09 27.40
N ARG A 129 -20.42 -39.11 26.74
CA ARG A 129 -21.02 -38.14 25.83
C ARG A 129 -20.27 -37.93 24.51
N SER A 130 -19.25 -38.73 24.19
CA SER A 130 -18.43 -38.53 22.99
C SER A 130 -18.65 -39.60 21.92
N ALA A 131 -18.47 -39.20 20.66
CA ALA A 131 -18.30 -40.07 19.50
C ALA A 131 -17.13 -41.08 19.71
N PRO A 132 -17.03 -42.16 18.91
CA PRO A 132 -15.86 -43.04 18.93
C PRO A 132 -14.58 -42.21 18.80
N VAL A 133 -13.73 -42.28 19.83
CA VAL A 133 -12.47 -41.55 19.94
C VAL A 133 -11.44 -42.22 19.03
N SER A 134 -10.70 -41.45 18.23
CA SER A 134 -9.60 -42.03 17.43
C SER A 134 -8.43 -42.45 18.31
N GLU A 135 -7.55 -43.31 17.81
CA GLU A 135 -6.34 -43.71 18.54
C GLU A 135 -5.50 -42.50 18.97
N ASP A 136 -5.27 -41.54 18.07
CA ASP A 136 -4.50 -40.34 18.36
C ASP A 136 -5.18 -39.41 19.37
N GLU A 137 -6.50 -39.29 19.31
CA GLU A 137 -7.26 -38.50 20.29
C GLU A 137 -7.21 -39.16 21.68
N ALA A 138 -7.19 -40.50 21.75
CA ALA A 138 -6.99 -41.22 22.99
C ALA A 138 -5.57 -41.02 23.57
N GLY A 139 -4.55 -41.02 22.72
CA GLY A 139 -3.16 -40.68 23.11
C GLY A 139 -3.06 -39.26 23.67
N ALA A 140 -3.61 -38.27 22.96
CA ALA A 140 -3.62 -36.87 23.39
C ALA A 140 -4.39 -36.67 24.71
N ARG A 141 -5.49 -37.41 24.90
CA ARG A 141 -6.29 -37.38 26.13
C ARG A 141 -5.50 -37.89 27.33
N VAL A 142 -4.86 -39.06 27.22
CA VAL A 142 -4.06 -39.63 28.32
C VAL A 142 -2.91 -38.70 28.71
N LEU A 143 -2.21 -38.11 27.74
CA LEU A 143 -1.18 -37.12 28.02
C LEU A 143 -1.73 -35.91 28.78
N THR A 144 -2.91 -35.41 28.37
CA THR A 144 -3.56 -34.29 29.06
C THR A 144 -3.98 -34.67 30.48
N GLU A 145 -4.50 -35.87 30.70
CA GLU A 145 -4.84 -36.39 32.05
C GLU A 145 -3.58 -36.48 32.93
N CYS A 146 -2.47 -37.01 32.43
CA CYS A 146 -1.19 -37.07 33.16
C CYS A 146 -0.69 -35.67 33.57
N LEU A 147 -0.70 -34.71 32.65
CA LEU A 147 -0.30 -33.33 32.94
C LEU A 147 -1.23 -32.67 33.99
N LEU A 148 -2.54 -32.90 33.91
CA LEU A 148 -3.50 -32.40 34.90
C LEU A 148 -3.34 -33.05 36.28
N ASP A 149 -2.87 -34.30 36.34
CA ASP A 149 -2.56 -34.99 37.59
C ASP A 149 -1.27 -34.48 38.23
N LEU A 150 -0.24 -34.16 37.43
CA LEU A 150 0.96 -33.48 37.92
C LEU A 150 0.62 -32.16 38.59
N LEU A 151 -0.30 -31.37 38.01
CA LEU A 151 -0.77 -30.11 38.61
C LEU A 151 -1.42 -30.30 39.99
N GLN A 152 -1.78 -31.51 40.42
CA GLN A 152 -2.35 -31.77 41.75
C GLN A 152 -1.28 -31.88 42.84
N ARG A 153 0.00 -32.07 42.48
CA ARG A 153 1.13 -32.05 43.40
C ARG A 153 1.25 -30.67 44.04
N ARG A 154 1.59 -30.63 45.34
CA ARG A 154 1.62 -29.39 46.14
C ARG A 154 2.99 -28.70 46.12
N ASP A 155 4.01 -29.39 45.63
CA ASP A 155 5.43 -29.10 45.77
C ASP A 155 6.13 -28.80 44.43
N LEU A 156 5.37 -28.48 43.38
CA LEU A 156 5.96 -28.06 42.11
C LEU A 156 6.56 -26.65 42.22
N SER A 157 7.81 -26.50 41.77
CA SER A 157 8.44 -25.20 41.57
C SER A 157 7.78 -24.43 40.40
N ASP A 158 7.96 -23.10 40.37
CA ASP A 158 7.47 -22.24 39.28
C ASP A 158 7.94 -22.72 37.91
N ALA A 159 9.21 -23.11 37.78
CA ALA A 159 9.75 -23.65 36.53
C ALA A 159 9.08 -24.97 36.11
N GLN A 160 8.72 -25.83 37.06
CA GLN A 160 7.97 -27.07 36.76
C GLN A 160 6.52 -26.76 36.39
N LEU A 161 5.87 -25.80 37.08
CA LEU A 161 4.53 -25.33 36.72
C LEU A 161 4.50 -24.75 35.30
N GLU A 162 5.48 -23.93 34.94
CA GLU A 162 5.62 -23.37 33.59
C GLU A 162 5.79 -24.47 32.53
N ARG A 163 6.63 -25.49 32.78
CA ARG A 163 6.78 -26.64 31.88
C ARG A 163 5.47 -27.42 31.69
N VAL A 164 4.72 -27.66 32.76
CA VAL A 164 3.44 -28.38 32.67
C VAL A 164 2.40 -27.54 31.93
N LEU A 165 2.30 -26.25 32.25
CA LEU A 165 1.37 -25.33 31.59
C LEU A 165 1.71 -25.12 30.11
N GLY A 166 2.99 -24.96 29.77
CA GLY A 166 3.44 -24.86 28.38
C GLY A 166 3.06 -26.10 27.55
N GLN A 167 3.11 -27.29 28.17
CA GLN A 167 2.66 -28.53 27.53
C GLN A 167 1.13 -28.65 27.43
N LEU A 168 0.37 -27.92 28.24
CA LEU A 168 -1.11 -27.90 28.21
C LEU A 168 -1.68 -26.89 27.21
N VAL A 169 -0.89 -25.94 26.70
CA VAL A 169 -1.33 -24.96 25.70
C VAL A 169 -1.91 -25.65 24.47
N GLY A 170 -3.07 -25.17 24.00
CA GLY A 170 -3.77 -25.72 22.83
C GLY A 170 -4.52 -27.04 23.05
N ARG A 171 -4.40 -27.66 24.23
CA ARG A 171 -5.09 -28.93 24.55
C ARG A 171 -6.52 -28.69 25.06
N ARG A 172 -7.42 -29.62 24.75
CA ARG A 172 -8.82 -29.59 25.16
C ARG A 172 -9.12 -30.72 26.15
N HIS A 173 -9.70 -30.39 27.30
CA HIS A 173 -10.14 -31.40 28.27
C HIS A 173 -11.21 -30.85 29.25
N PRO A 174 -12.28 -31.59 29.58
CA PRO A 174 -13.40 -31.10 30.39
C PRO A 174 -13.03 -30.63 31.81
N ALA A 175 -11.91 -31.12 32.36
CA ALA A 175 -11.43 -30.73 33.68
C ALA A 175 -10.41 -29.59 33.66
N LEU A 176 -9.88 -29.22 32.48
CA LEU A 176 -8.72 -28.32 32.36
C LEU A 176 -9.01 -26.96 33.00
N ALA A 177 -10.09 -26.31 32.58
CA ALA A 177 -10.41 -24.98 33.07
C ALA A 177 -10.58 -24.97 34.60
N ARG A 178 -11.34 -25.93 35.15
CA ARG A 178 -11.53 -26.06 36.61
C ARG A 178 -10.22 -26.25 37.37
N ARG A 179 -9.28 -27.04 36.84
CA ARG A 179 -7.99 -27.32 37.50
C ARG A 179 -7.05 -26.11 37.46
N LEU A 180 -7.11 -25.32 36.40
CA LEU A 180 -6.23 -24.17 36.20
C LEU A 180 -6.69 -22.89 36.90
N ARG A 181 -7.98 -22.75 37.23
CA ARG A 181 -8.55 -21.53 37.85
C ARG A 181 -7.72 -20.98 39.03
N ARG A 182 -7.21 -21.85 39.91
CA ARG A 182 -6.44 -21.43 41.09
C ARG A 182 -5.12 -20.75 40.75
N LEU A 183 -4.51 -21.11 39.62
CA LEU A 183 -3.20 -20.62 39.19
C LEU A 183 -3.27 -19.23 38.52
N LEU A 184 -4.48 -18.70 38.26
CA LEU A 184 -4.66 -17.32 37.80
C LEU A 184 -4.17 -16.27 38.81
N ARG A 185 -4.08 -16.63 40.10
CA ARG A 185 -3.61 -15.77 41.19
C ARG A 185 -2.20 -16.13 41.68
N HIS A 186 -1.48 -16.94 40.93
CA HIS A 186 -0.12 -17.35 41.28
C HIS A 186 0.82 -16.13 41.26
N GLU A 187 1.81 -16.10 42.17
CA GLU A 187 2.73 -14.96 42.32
C GLU A 187 3.73 -14.86 41.15
N GLY A 188 4.23 -16.01 40.67
CA GLY A 188 5.11 -16.06 39.50
C GLY A 188 4.48 -15.47 38.24
N VAL A 189 5.15 -14.50 37.60
CA VAL A 189 4.60 -13.67 36.51
C VAL A 189 4.17 -14.48 35.28
N GLN A 190 4.89 -15.55 34.95
CA GLN A 190 4.64 -16.37 33.76
C GLN A 190 3.52 -17.39 33.96
N VAL A 191 3.26 -17.82 35.19
CA VAL A 191 2.26 -18.84 35.51
C VAL A 191 0.84 -18.38 35.12
N PRO A 192 0.33 -17.20 35.56
CA PRO A 192 -0.98 -16.70 35.11
C PRO A 192 -1.06 -16.47 33.59
N LYS A 193 0.05 -16.13 32.94
CA LYS A 193 0.12 -15.93 31.49
C LYS A 193 -0.16 -17.24 30.74
N LEU A 194 0.60 -18.29 31.05
CA LEU A 194 0.39 -19.61 30.46
C LEU A 194 -0.98 -20.20 30.82
N VAL A 195 -1.49 -19.93 32.03
CA VAL A 195 -2.85 -20.31 32.44
C VAL A 195 -3.91 -19.65 31.55
N LEU A 196 -3.81 -18.35 31.27
CA LEU A 196 -4.76 -17.66 30.38
C LEU A 196 -4.72 -18.23 28.95
N GLU A 197 -3.53 -18.54 28.45
CA GLU A 197 -3.34 -19.16 27.13
C GLU A 197 -3.95 -20.57 27.06
N CYS A 198 -3.79 -21.38 28.11
CA CYS A 198 -4.46 -22.68 28.24
C CYS A 198 -5.99 -22.53 28.31
N LEU A 199 -6.49 -21.57 29.09
CA LEU A 199 -7.93 -21.32 29.25
C LEU A 199 -8.58 -20.91 27.93
N ALA A 200 -7.90 -20.05 27.15
CA ALA A 200 -8.36 -19.57 25.85
C ALA A 200 -8.67 -20.69 24.85
N HIS A 201 -7.95 -21.82 24.94
CA HIS A 201 -8.07 -22.95 24.02
C HIS A 201 -8.68 -24.22 24.65
N SER A 202 -9.14 -24.13 25.91
CA SER A 202 -9.54 -25.29 26.72
C SER A 202 -10.75 -26.06 26.21
N GLY A 203 -11.61 -25.43 25.40
CA GLY A 203 -12.88 -25.99 24.94
C GLY A 203 -13.97 -26.06 26.03
N ASP A 204 -13.70 -25.59 27.25
CA ASP A 204 -14.66 -25.49 28.35
C ASP A 204 -15.24 -24.07 28.42
N SER A 205 -16.52 -23.92 28.11
CA SER A 205 -17.20 -22.61 28.07
C SER A 205 -17.17 -21.86 29.40
N ARG A 206 -16.96 -22.55 30.53
CA ARG A 206 -16.76 -21.90 31.84
C ARG A 206 -15.51 -21.03 31.90
N ALA A 207 -14.52 -21.28 31.04
CA ALA A 207 -13.30 -20.47 30.93
C ALA A 207 -13.60 -19.01 30.56
N VAL A 208 -14.69 -18.75 29.82
CA VAL A 208 -15.12 -17.40 29.43
C VAL A 208 -15.23 -16.49 30.65
N ALA A 209 -15.87 -16.94 31.74
CA ALA A 209 -16.05 -16.16 32.96
C ALA A 209 -14.71 -15.73 33.61
N TRP A 210 -13.62 -16.45 33.34
CA TRP A 210 -12.29 -16.15 33.89
C TRP A 210 -11.38 -15.39 32.93
N LEU A 211 -11.71 -15.37 31.63
CA LEU A 211 -10.99 -14.57 30.63
C LEU A 211 -11.47 -13.11 30.61
N VAL A 212 -12.76 -12.88 30.87
CA VAL A 212 -13.41 -11.56 30.79
C VAL A 212 -12.73 -10.46 31.62
N PRO A 213 -12.28 -10.69 32.87
CA PRO A 213 -11.58 -9.66 33.64
C PRO A 213 -10.29 -9.16 32.97
N PHE A 214 -9.67 -9.97 32.11
CA PHE A 214 -8.43 -9.64 31.42
C PHE A 214 -8.65 -9.02 30.03
N ALA A 215 -9.88 -8.94 29.54
CA ALA A 215 -10.22 -8.30 28.26
C ALA A 215 -10.07 -6.77 28.26
N ARG A 216 -9.63 -6.19 29.39
CA ARG A 216 -9.23 -4.78 29.57
C ARG A 216 -7.91 -4.65 30.34
N SER A 217 -7.11 -5.71 30.37
CA SER A 217 -5.81 -5.72 31.04
C SER A 217 -4.84 -4.74 30.36
N GLU A 218 -4.04 -4.03 31.15
CA GLU A 218 -2.92 -3.23 30.64
C GLU A 218 -1.75 -4.11 30.17
N ASP A 219 -1.59 -5.31 30.77
CA ASP A 219 -0.63 -6.30 30.27
C ASP A 219 -1.09 -6.82 28.89
N ILE A 220 -0.29 -6.50 27.88
CA ILE A 220 -0.51 -6.83 26.46
C ILE A 220 -0.71 -8.33 26.26
N TYR A 221 0.10 -9.18 26.91
CA TYR A 221 -0.02 -10.62 26.73
C TYR A 221 -1.34 -11.13 27.31
N ARG A 222 -1.70 -10.68 28.52
CA ARG A 222 -2.96 -11.09 29.18
C ARG A 222 -4.19 -10.62 28.40
N LEU A 223 -4.17 -9.39 27.90
CA LEU A 223 -5.20 -8.86 27.02
C LEU A 223 -5.33 -9.70 25.75
N ARG A 224 -4.20 -10.01 25.09
CA ARG A 224 -4.18 -10.84 23.88
C ARG A 224 -4.84 -12.20 24.11
N GLN A 225 -4.46 -12.91 25.17
CA GLN A 225 -5.01 -14.23 25.46
C GLN A 225 -6.50 -14.17 25.81
N ALA A 226 -6.94 -13.12 26.52
CA ALA A 226 -8.35 -12.89 26.80
C ALA A 226 -9.16 -12.66 25.52
N LEU A 227 -8.73 -11.76 24.63
CA LEU A 227 -9.43 -11.49 23.37
C LEU A 227 -9.43 -12.71 22.44
N SER A 228 -8.30 -13.41 22.34
CA SER A 228 -8.20 -14.66 21.58
C SER A 228 -9.20 -15.71 22.08
N GLY A 229 -9.22 -15.94 23.40
CA GLY A 229 -10.15 -16.88 24.01
C GLY A 229 -11.61 -16.52 23.79
N LEU A 230 -11.99 -15.24 23.96
CA LEU A 230 -13.35 -14.77 23.66
C LEU A 230 -13.76 -15.06 22.19
N GLY A 231 -12.82 -14.91 21.26
CA GLY A 231 -13.00 -15.32 19.87
C GLY A 231 -13.16 -16.84 19.70
N VAL A 232 -12.26 -17.64 20.26
CA VAL A 232 -12.31 -19.12 20.18
C VAL A 232 -13.61 -19.68 20.76
N PHE A 233 -14.09 -19.12 21.87
CA PHE A 233 -15.36 -19.50 22.50
C PHE A 233 -16.59 -18.91 21.81
N LYS A 234 -16.42 -18.11 20.74
CA LYS A 234 -17.49 -17.47 19.97
C LYS A 234 -18.44 -16.66 20.86
N VAL A 235 -17.87 -15.86 21.76
CA VAL A 235 -18.64 -15.11 22.76
C VAL A 235 -19.27 -13.88 22.12
N GLU A 236 -20.55 -13.98 21.76
CA GLU A 236 -21.23 -12.95 20.96
C GLU A 236 -21.30 -11.58 21.62
N TRP A 237 -21.59 -11.53 22.92
CA TRP A 237 -21.65 -10.27 23.67
C TRP A 237 -20.27 -9.60 23.84
N ALA A 238 -19.16 -10.28 23.51
CA ALA A 238 -17.82 -9.74 23.65
C ALA A 238 -17.41 -8.79 22.50
N VAL A 239 -18.22 -8.66 21.44
CA VAL A 239 -17.89 -7.80 20.28
C VAL A 239 -17.47 -6.37 20.67
N PRO A 240 -18.06 -5.67 21.65
CA PRO A 240 -17.54 -4.37 22.11
C PRO A 240 -16.12 -4.43 22.70
N LEU A 241 -15.78 -5.50 23.41
CA LEU A 241 -14.44 -5.71 23.98
C LEU A 241 -13.43 -5.97 22.87
N LEU A 242 -13.81 -6.78 21.87
CA LEU A 242 -12.97 -7.02 20.70
C LEU A 242 -12.79 -5.74 19.85
N ALA A 243 -13.86 -4.96 19.67
CA ALA A 243 -13.80 -3.67 18.97
C ALA A 243 -12.87 -2.67 19.66
N ALA A 244 -12.86 -2.61 21.00
CA ALA A 244 -11.91 -1.80 21.76
C ALA A 244 -10.45 -2.24 21.50
N GLY A 245 -10.21 -3.54 21.33
CA GLY A 245 -8.89 -4.07 20.95
C GLY A 245 -8.39 -3.57 19.58
N LEU A 246 -9.28 -3.28 18.62
CA LEU A 246 -8.89 -2.68 17.34
C LEU A 246 -8.36 -1.25 17.48
N ALA A 247 -8.73 -0.53 18.54
CA ALA A 247 -8.24 0.81 18.84
C ALA A 247 -6.91 0.83 19.62
N HIS A 248 -6.43 -0.32 20.07
CA HIS A 248 -5.22 -0.40 20.90
C HIS A 248 -3.94 -0.03 20.12
N PRO A 249 -2.97 0.69 20.71
CA PRO A 249 -1.75 1.09 20.00
C PRO A 249 -0.88 -0.09 19.54
N ASN A 250 -0.89 -1.19 20.30
CA ASN A 250 -0.12 -2.39 19.95
C ASN A 250 -0.75 -3.20 18.80
N MET A 251 0.02 -3.41 17.73
CA MET A 251 -0.41 -4.13 16.51
C MET A 251 -0.85 -5.58 16.76
N ASN A 252 -0.21 -6.29 17.70
CA ASN A 252 -0.59 -7.68 18.00
C ASN A 252 -1.98 -7.76 18.63
N ILE A 253 -2.35 -6.77 19.44
CA ILE A 253 -3.71 -6.68 19.99
C ILE A 253 -4.72 -6.42 18.89
N LYS A 254 -4.44 -5.52 17.95
CA LYS A 254 -5.33 -5.26 16.80
C LYS A 254 -5.56 -6.51 15.95
N LYS A 255 -4.50 -7.26 15.64
CA LYS A 255 -4.60 -8.51 14.88
C LYS A 255 -5.44 -9.55 15.62
N THR A 256 -5.15 -9.79 16.90
CA THR A 256 -5.93 -10.74 17.71
C THR A 256 -7.38 -10.32 17.86
N ALA A 257 -7.66 -9.02 18.01
CA ALA A 257 -9.02 -8.50 18.04
C ALA A 257 -9.75 -8.72 16.70
N ALA A 258 -9.09 -8.46 15.57
CA ALA A 258 -9.64 -8.72 14.24
C ALA A 258 -9.93 -10.21 14.01
N GLU A 259 -8.99 -11.09 14.36
CA GLU A 259 -9.16 -12.54 14.30
C GLU A 259 -10.30 -13.04 15.19
N ALA A 260 -10.42 -12.50 16.41
CA ALA A 260 -11.49 -12.85 17.33
C ALA A 260 -12.86 -12.41 16.81
N LEU A 261 -12.94 -11.26 16.14
CA LEU A 261 -14.18 -10.74 15.52
C LEU A 261 -14.71 -11.64 14.39
N VAL A 262 -13.85 -12.41 13.71
CA VAL A 262 -14.29 -13.43 12.73
C VAL A 262 -15.21 -14.46 13.39
N ASN A 263 -14.93 -14.80 14.64
CA ASN A 263 -15.57 -15.90 15.36
C ASN A 263 -16.66 -15.46 16.33
N ALA A 264 -16.83 -14.15 16.54
CA ALA A 264 -17.73 -13.61 17.57
C ALA A 264 -19.23 -13.85 17.29
N GLY A 265 -19.62 -14.49 16.18
CA GLY A 265 -21.01 -14.87 15.91
C GLY A 265 -21.95 -13.69 15.62
N PRO A 266 -23.18 -13.96 15.13
CA PRO A 266 -24.11 -12.93 14.65
C PRO A 266 -24.89 -12.19 15.75
N GLY A 267 -24.84 -12.63 17.02
CA GLY A 267 -25.67 -12.09 18.10
C GLY A 267 -25.43 -10.63 18.51
N TRP A 268 -24.32 -10.01 18.08
CA TRP A 268 -24.03 -8.59 18.33
C TRP A 268 -23.65 -7.86 17.04
N PRO A 269 -24.07 -6.59 16.84
CA PRO A 269 -23.72 -5.84 15.63
C PRO A 269 -22.20 -5.76 15.44
N PRO A 270 -21.64 -6.29 14.34
CA PRO A 270 -20.21 -6.23 14.08
C PRO A 270 -19.79 -4.77 13.83
N PRO A 271 -18.56 -4.36 14.25
CA PRO A 271 -18.08 -2.99 14.10
C PRO A 271 -17.60 -2.69 12.67
N ILE A 272 -18.47 -2.89 11.68
CA ILE A 272 -18.18 -2.77 10.23
C ILE A 272 -17.51 -1.43 9.88
N GLY A 273 -18.07 -0.31 10.36
CA GLY A 273 -17.51 1.02 10.08
C GLY A 273 -16.10 1.21 10.65
N LEU A 274 -15.81 0.62 11.82
CA LEU A 274 -14.46 0.66 12.40
C LEU A 274 -13.48 -0.20 11.59
N MET A 275 -13.90 -1.39 11.14
CA MET A 275 -13.09 -2.26 10.29
C MET A 275 -12.77 -1.57 8.95
N LEU A 276 -13.77 -0.99 8.29
CA LEU A 276 -13.60 -0.22 7.05
C LEU A 276 -12.70 1.01 7.25
N GLY A 277 -12.88 1.74 8.34
CA GLY A 277 -12.04 2.89 8.68
C GLY A 277 -10.56 2.51 8.87
N TRP A 278 -10.28 1.31 9.38
CA TRP A 278 -8.90 0.79 9.43
C TRP A 278 -8.40 0.29 8.08
N LEU A 279 -9.23 -0.41 7.30
CA LEU A 279 -8.89 -0.90 5.96
C LEU A 279 -8.63 0.23 4.96
N ARG A 280 -9.17 1.43 5.18
CA ARG A 280 -8.90 2.65 4.39
C ARG A 280 -7.54 3.30 4.67
N ARG A 281 -6.95 3.08 5.85
CA ARG A 281 -5.79 3.87 6.31
C ARG A 281 -4.55 3.05 6.68
N HIS A 282 -4.68 1.74 6.86
CA HIS A 282 -3.56 0.87 7.22
C HIS A 282 -3.13 -0.03 6.06
N ASP A 283 -1.81 -0.07 5.87
CA ASP A 283 -1.10 -0.85 4.86
C ASP A 283 -0.46 -2.14 5.43
N ASN A 284 -0.64 -2.45 6.72
CA ASN A 284 -0.05 -3.66 7.31
C ASN A 284 -0.74 -4.93 6.78
N PRO A 285 -0.03 -5.82 6.03
CA PRO A 285 -0.68 -6.93 5.35
C PRO A 285 -1.41 -7.89 6.29
N GLY A 286 -0.79 -8.26 7.41
CA GLY A 286 -1.39 -9.23 8.35
C GLY A 286 -2.60 -8.68 9.12
N LEU A 287 -2.62 -7.37 9.42
CA LEU A 287 -3.81 -6.74 10.02
C LEU A 287 -4.94 -6.64 8.98
N ARG A 288 -4.61 -6.23 7.74
CA ARG A 288 -5.57 -6.13 6.64
C ARG A 288 -6.24 -7.48 6.38
N GLU A 289 -5.46 -8.55 6.24
CA GLU A 289 -5.99 -9.90 6.02
C GLU A 289 -6.99 -10.31 7.12
N SER A 290 -6.62 -10.08 8.39
CA SER A 290 -7.47 -10.38 9.54
C SER A 290 -8.77 -9.57 9.52
N LEU A 291 -8.69 -8.28 9.20
CA LEU A 291 -9.84 -7.38 9.09
C LEU A 291 -10.74 -7.72 7.90
N ILE A 292 -10.18 -8.10 6.75
CA ILE A 292 -10.93 -8.54 5.57
C ILE A 292 -11.73 -9.79 5.91
N ARG A 293 -11.11 -10.77 6.55
CA ARG A 293 -11.82 -11.96 7.04
C ARG A 293 -12.94 -11.61 8.01
N ALA A 294 -12.68 -10.72 8.96
CA ALA A 294 -13.68 -10.28 9.93
C ALA A 294 -14.84 -9.56 9.25
N LEU A 295 -14.55 -8.69 8.28
CA LEU A 295 -15.55 -7.97 7.50
C LEU A 295 -16.38 -8.91 6.62
N ARG A 296 -15.77 -9.92 5.99
CA ARG A 296 -16.50 -10.95 5.22
C ARG A 296 -17.41 -11.78 6.11
N ALA A 297 -16.92 -12.21 7.28
CA ALA A 297 -17.74 -12.94 8.25
C ALA A 297 -18.91 -12.09 8.74
N ALA A 298 -18.69 -10.79 8.99
CA ALA A 298 -19.70 -9.85 9.46
C ALA A 298 -20.76 -9.50 8.40
N CYS A 299 -20.34 -9.24 7.16
CA CYS A 299 -21.22 -8.78 6.09
C CYS A 299 -21.89 -9.93 5.33
N GLY A 300 -21.31 -11.14 5.35
CA GLY A 300 -21.76 -12.28 4.55
C GLY A 300 -21.93 -11.88 3.07
N ARG A 301 -23.11 -12.17 2.51
CA ARG A 301 -23.47 -11.82 1.12
C ARG A 301 -23.51 -10.32 0.84
N GLY A 302 -23.55 -9.47 1.87
CA GLY A 302 -23.54 -8.02 1.76
C GLY A 302 -22.15 -7.40 1.68
N HIS A 303 -21.07 -8.22 1.69
CA HIS A 303 -19.69 -7.74 1.71
C HIS A 303 -19.38 -6.78 0.55
N VAL A 304 -19.62 -7.20 -0.69
CA VAL A 304 -19.38 -6.39 -1.90
C VAL A 304 -20.15 -5.07 -1.84
N ALA A 305 -21.44 -5.10 -1.49
CA ALA A 305 -22.25 -3.88 -1.40
C ALA A 305 -21.73 -2.90 -0.33
N THR A 306 -21.26 -3.43 0.80
CA THR A 306 -20.71 -2.64 1.91
C THR A 306 -19.39 -1.96 1.53
N VAL A 307 -18.53 -2.66 0.79
CA VAL A 307 -17.26 -2.10 0.30
C VAL A 307 -17.50 -1.08 -0.81
N LEU A 308 -18.46 -1.32 -1.71
CA LEU A 308 -18.85 -0.36 -2.74
C LEU A 308 -19.41 0.94 -2.14
N ASP A 309 -20.23 0.85 -1.09
CA ASP A 309 -20.73 2.01 -0.33
C ASP A 309 -19.56 2.81 0.29
N ALA A 310 -18.62 2.10 0.93
CA ALA A 310 -17.42 2.72 1.50
C ALA A 310 -16.48 3.37 0.46
N LEU A 311 -16.49 2.85 -0.78
CA LEU A 311 -15.70 3.36 -1.90
C LEU A 311 -16.30 4.64 -2.49
N GLU A 312 -17.63 4.80 -2.46
CA GLU A 312 -18.28 6.07 -2.82
C GLU A 312 -17.94 7.20 -1.82
N ASP A 313 -17.78 6.84 -0.53
CA ASP A 313 -17.36 7.74 0.55
C ASP A 313 -15.82 7.95 0.64
N ALA A 314 -15.05 7.48 -0.34
CA ALA A 314 -13.58 7.59 -0.34
C ALA A 314 -13.08 8.82 -1.10
N ASP A 315 -12.35 9.70 -0.41
CA ASP A 315 -11.96 11.02 -0.94
C ASP A 315 -10.56 11.03 -1.58
N THR A 316 -9.71 10.07 -1.23
CA THR A 316 -8.33 10.01 -1.75
C THR A 316 -8.09 8.80 -2.65
N PRO A 317 -7.20 8.91 -3.67
CA PRO A 317 -6.85 7.78 -4.53
C PRO A 317 -6.32 6.57 -3.76
N ARG A 318 -5.57 6.81 -2.67
CA ARG A 318 -5.01 5.74 -1.84
C ARG A 318 -6.08 4.98 -1.07
N GLU A 319 -7.05 5.68 -0.48
CA GLU A 319 -8.19 5.03 0.17
C GLU A 319 -9.02 4.21 -0.82
N GLN A 320 -9.20 4.72 -2.03
CA GLN A 320 -9.91 4.04 -3.10
C GLN A 320 -9.19 2.77 -3.55
N GLU A 321 -7.88 2.84 -3.79
CA GLU A 321 -7.03 1.69 -4.12
C GLU A 321 -7.14 0.59 -3.05
N LEU A 322 -6.94 0.97 -1.78
CA LEU A 322 -7.00 0.06 -0.65
C LEU A 322 -8.37 -0.59 -0.48
N LEU A 323 -9.46 0.07 -0.85
CA LEU A 323 -10.82 -0.47 -0.83
C LEU A 323 -11.12 -1.35 -2.06
N CYS A 324 -10.57 -1.02 -3.23
CA CYS A 324 -10.69 -1.86 -4.43
C CYS A 324 -10.04 -3.23 -4.24
N GLU A 325 -8.91 -3.31 -3.53
CA GLU A 325 -8.26 -4.59 -3.21
C GLU A 325 -9.20 -5.58 -2.50
N LEU A 326 -10.10 -5.11 -1.62
CA LEU A 326 -11.04 -5.95 -0.86
C LEU A 326 -12.00 -6.73 -1.77
N LEU A 327 -12.29 -6.18 -2.94
CA LEU A 327 -13.21 -6.73 -3.94
C LEU A 327 -12.55 -7.76 -4.86
N SER A 328 -11.25 -8.00 -4.71
CA SER A 328 -10.51 -9.02 -5.45
C SER A 328 -11.13 -10.40 -5.27
N GLY A 329 -11.48 -11.04 -6.40
CA GLY A 329 -12.13 -12.34 -6.45
C GLY A 329 -13.62 -12.35 -6.12
N GLU A 330 -14.21 -11.23 -5.70
CA GLU A 330 -15.62 -11.14 -5.28
C GLU A 330 -16.48 -10.22 -6.16
N LEU A 331 -15.89 -9.25 -6.86
CA LEU A 331 -16.63 -8.39 -7.78
C LEU A 331 -17.04 -9.17 -9.04
N SER A 332 -18.35 -9.23 -9.32
CA SER A 332 -18.82 -9.87 -10.55
C SER A 332 -18.67 -8.94 -11.76
N PRO A 333 -18.32 -9.49 -12.95
CA PRO A 333 -18.25 -8.72 -14.19
C PRO A 333 -19.54 -7.96 -14.52
N HIS A 334 -20.68 -8.61 -14.31
CA HIS A 334 -22.00 -8.03 -14.52
C HIS A 334 -22.28 -6.84 -13.59
N ALA A 335 -21.79 -6.90 -12.34
CA ALA A 335 -21.92 -5.79 -11.40
C ALA A 335 -21.09 -4.58 -11.86
N LEU A 336 -19.84 -4.79 -12.28
CA LEU A 336 -19.00 -3.71 -12.79
C LEU A 336 -19.59 -3.06 -14.06
N VAL A 337 -20.04 -3.86 -15.02
CA VAL A 337 -20.74 -3.35 -16.21
C VAL A 337 -22.01 -2.57 -15.81
N SER A 338 -22.77 -3.05 -14.83
CA SER A 338 -23.96 -2.33 -14.34
C SER A 338 -23.60 -0.98 -13.71
N LEU A 339 -22.49 -0.89 -12.98
CA LEU A 339 -21.99 0.36 -12.40
C LEU A 339 -21.51 1.33 -13.48
N LEU A 340 -20.74 0.85 -14.46
CA LEU A 340 -20.27 1.63 -15.61
C LEU A 340 -21.43 2.19 -16.44
N ARG A 341 -22.47 1.38 -16.68
CA ARG A 341 -23.70 1.84 -17.36
C ARG A 341 -24.46 2.91 -16.59
N ARG A 342 -24.37 2.89 -15.26
CA ARG A 342 -25.02 3.87 -14.37
C ARG A 342 -24.17 5.13 -14.16
N GLY A 343 -22.89 5.10 -14.55
CA GLY A 343 -21.98 6.23 -14.39
C GLY A 343 -21.70 6.59 -12.92
N THR A 344 -21.66 5.60 -12.01
CA THR A 344 -21.33 5.87 -10.60
C THR A 344 -19.88 6.37 -10.47
N ARG A 345 -19.58 7.19 -9.45
CA ARG A 345 -18.24 7.75 -9.25
C ARG A 345 -17.20 6.65 -9.04
N SER A 346 -17.58 5.58 -8.33
CA SER A 346 -16.75 4.39 -8.14
C SER A 346 -16.52 3.54 -9.40
N ALA A 347 -17.36 3.64 -10.44
CA ALA A 347 -17.32 2.72 -11.58
C ALA A 347 -16.01 2.82 -12.38
N LYS A 348 -15.54 4.06 -12.63
CA LYS A 348 -14.27 4.29 -13.31
C LYS A 348 -13.11 3.78 -12.46
N VAL A 349 -13.10 4.10 -11.17
CA VAL A 349 -12.06 3.67 -10.21
C VAL A 349 -11.94 2.15 -10.17
N LEU A 350 -13.06 1.43 -10.13
CA LEU A 350 -13.09 -0.03 -10.16
C LEU A 350 -12.59 -0.61 -11.48
N ASN A 351 -12.97 0.01 -12.61
CA ASN A 351 -12.52 -0.41 -13.93
C ASN A 351 -11.00 -0.21 -14.07
N ASP A 352 -10.50 0.95 -13.67
CA ASP A 352 -9.07 1.28 -13.68
C ASP A 352 -8.30 0.34 -12.74
N ALA A 353 -8.85 -0.01 -11.56
CA ALA A 353 -8.24 -0.96 -10.62
C ALA A 353 -8.20 -2.40 -11.16
N VAL A 354 -9.23 -2.87 -11.87
CA VAL A 354 -9.25 -4.18 -12.53
C VAL A 354 -8.17 -4.28 -13.60
N HIS A 355 -8.02 -3.19 -14.38
CA HIS A 355 -7.09 -3.17 -15.49
C HIS A 355 -5.64 -2.89 -15.06
N GLY A 356 -5.44 -2.07 -14.03
CA GLY A 356 -4.15 -1.79 -13.40
C GLY A 356 -3.67 -2.87 -12.42
N GLY A 357 -4.43 -3.95 -12.22
CA GLY A 357 -4.02 -5.11 -11.41
C GLY A 357 -4.18 -4.95 -9.89
N VAL A 358 -4.74 -3.83 -9.42
CA VAL A 358 -5.06 -3.59 -8.00
C VAL A 358 -6.24 -4.46 -7.55
N LEU A 359 -7.23 -4.65 -8.43
CA LEU A 359 -8.38 -5.52 -8.19
C LEU A 359 -8.22 -6.77 -9.05
N LEU A 360 -8.03 -7.92 -8.40
CA LEU A 360 -7.83 -9.18 -9.09
C LEU A 360 -9.17 -9.83 -9.43
N LEU A 361 -9.44 -10.06 -10.70
CA LEU A 361 -10.53 -10.93 -11.17
C LEU A 361 -9.97 -12.28 -11.60
N SER A 362 -10.76 -13.35 -11.46
CA SER A 362 -10.40 -14.63 -12.08
C SER A 362 -10.31 -14.48 -13.60
N SER A 363 -9.50 -15.29 -14.27
CA SER A 363 -9.35 -15.21 -15.74
C SER A 363 -10.69 -15.33 -16.46
N GLN A 364 -11.56 -16.25 -16.01
CA GLN A 364 -12.91 -16.42 -16.55
C GLN A 364 -13.82 -15.20 -16.31
N ALA A 365 -13.71 -14.54 -15.14
CA ALA A 365 -14.45 -13.31 -14.86
C ALA A 365 -13.96 -12.14 -15.72
N ARG A 366 -12.64 -12.05 -15.96
CA ARG A 366 -12.05 -11.01 -16.83
C ARG A 366 -12.47 -11.19 -18.30
N GLU A 367 -12.45 -12.42 -18.80
CA GLU A 367 -12.98 -12.77 -20.13
C GLU A 367 -14.47 -12.39 -20.24
N THR A 368 -15.27 -12.75 -19.22
CA THR A 368 -16.70 -12.39 -19.15
C THR A 368 -16.92 -10.87 -19.12
N LEU A 369 -16.07 -10.12 -18.41
CA LEU A 369 -16.13 -8.67 -18.34
C LEU A 369 -15.91 -8.02 -19.70
N GLU A 370 -14.88 -8.44 -20.44
CA GLU A 370 -14.61 -7.91 -21.78
C GLU A 370 -15.77 -8.20 -22.76
N VAL A 371 -16.34 -9.42 -22.71
CA VAL A 371 -17.52 -9.78 -23.51
C VAL A 371 -18.71 -8.89 -23.16
N LEU A 372 -18.99 -8.68 -21.88
CA LEU A 372 -20.10 -7.83 -21.44
C LEU A 372 -19.88 -6.37 -21.80
N LEU A 373 -18.67 -5.85 -21.68
CA LEU A 373 -18.33 -4.48 -22.08
C LEU A 373 -18.55 -4.26 -23.57
N ARG A 374 -18.12 -5.20 -24.43
CA ARG A 374 -18.39 -5.16 -25.88
C ARG A 374 -19.89 -5.24 -26.18
N ARG A 375 -20.59 -6.20 -25.56
CA ARG A 375 -22.04 -6.42 -25.74
C ARG A 375 -22.88 -5.21 -25.35
N HIS A 376 -22.45 -4.46 -24.34
CA HIS A 376 -23.17 -3.28 -23.85
C HIS A 376 -22.69 -1.95 -24.46
N GLY A 377 -21.86 -1.98 -25.51
CA GLY A 377 -21.36 -0.77 -26.17
C GLY A 377 -20.43 0.07 -25.29
N LEU A 378 -19.74 -0.58 -24.35
CA LEU A 378 -18.79 0.01 -23.41
C LEU A 378 -17.33 -0.38 -23.76
N SER A 379 -17.07 -0.70 -25.03
CA SER A 379 -15.75 -1.13 -25.53
C SER A 379 -14.64 -0.11 -25.27
N GLN A 380 -14.97 1.18 -25.11
CA GLN A 380 -14.03 2.25 -24.73
C GLN A 380 -13.43 2.10 -23.33
N TRP A 381 -14.05 1.26 -22.47
CA TRP A 381 -13.57 0.99 -21.11
C TRP A 381 -12.64 -0.23 -21.04
N ILE A 382 -12.42 -0.93 -22.15
CA ILE A 382 -11.43 -2.01 -22.27
C ILE A 382 -10.09 -1.35 -22.65
N PRO A 383 -9.08 -1.34 -21.77
CA PRO A 383 -7.78 -0.82 -22.11
C PRO A 383 -7.13 -1.68 -23.17
N ALA A 384 -6.51 -1.03 -24.16
CA ALA A 384 -5.56 -1.70 -25.01
C ALA A 384 -4.35 -2.10 -24.15
N THR A 385 -4.13 -3.42 -24.01
CA THR A 385 -2.96 -4.09 -23.39
C THR A 385 -2.87 -4.05 -21.84
N SER A 386 -2.45 -5.19 -21.27
CA SER A 386 -2.18 -5.43 -19.85
C SER A 386 -0.67 -5.63 -19.68
N ASP A 387 -0.08 -5.12 -18.59
CA ASP A 387 1.38 -5.10 -18.38
C ASP A 387 1.99 -6.43 -17.89
N ASP A 388 1.17 -7.44 -17.58
CA ASP A 388 1.63 -8.81 -17.28
C ASP A 388 1.75 -9.66 -18.57
N PRO A 389 2.98 -10.02 -19.01
CA PRO A 389 3.21 -10.72 -20.26
C PRO A 389 2.72 -12.19 -20.27
N VAL A 390 2.66 -12.86 -19.12
CA VAL A 390 2.24 -14.27 -19.03
C VAL A 390 0.73 -14.39 -19.09
N GLN A 391 0.03 -13.51 -18.36
CA GLN A 391 -1.43 -13.48 -18.37
C GLN A 391 -2.00 -12.91 -19.67
N ALA A 392 -1.31 -11.92 -20.27
CA ALA A 392 -1.62 -11.45 -21.62
C ALA A 392 -1.45 -12.55 -22.68
N ARG A 393 -0.48 -13.47 -22.51
CA ARG A 393 -0.30 -14.63 -23.39
C ARG A 393 -1.41 -15.67 -23.23
N LEU A 394 -1.76 -16.07 -22.01
CA LEU A 394 -2.79 -17.08 -21.74
C LEU A 394 -4.20 -16.66 -22.21
N LEU A 395 -4.54 -15.37 -22.08
CA LEU A 395 -5.80 -14.81 -22.57
C LEU A 395 -5.86 -14.76 -24.10
N ARG A 396 -4.72 -14.51 -24.77
CA ARG A 396 -4.61 -14.61 -26.24
C ARG A 396 -4.78 -16.06 -26.71
N GLU A 397 -4.18 -17.03 -26.01
CA GLU A 397 -4.25 -18.46 -26.36
C GLU A 397 -5.67 -19.05 -26.23
N ARG A 398 -6.43 -18.71 -25.17
CA ARG A 398 -7.82 -19.19 -25.01
C ARG A 398 -8.79 -18.60 -26.02
N ARG A 399 -8.59 -17.33 -26.39
CA ARG A 399 -9.40 -16.66 -27.41
C ARG A 399 -9.15 -17.25 -28.79
N LEU A 400 -7.92 -17.65 -29.08
CA LEU A 400 -7.55 -18.33 -30.32
C LEU A 400 -8.25 -19.69 -30.47
N ASP A 401 -8.41 -20.47 -29.40
CA ASP A 401 -9.11 -21.76 -29.46
C ASP A 401 -10.59 -21.62 -29.86
N ALA A 402 -11.28 -20.63 -29.28
CA ALA A 402 -12.67 -20.35 -29.63
C ALA A 402 -12.82 -19.82 -31.06
N ASP A 403 -11.89 -18.95 -31.49
CA ASP A 403 -11.88 -18.41 -32.86
C ASP A 403 -11.57 -19.50 -33.90
N LEU A 404 -10.70 -20.47 -33.60
CA LEU A 404 -10.40 -21.61 -34.49
C LEU A 404 -11.57 -22.59 -34.61
N ALA A 405 -12.28 -22.87 -33.51
CA ALA A 405 -13.48 -23.70 -33.55
C ALA A 405 -14.58 -23.05 -34.43
N TRP A 406 -14.77 -21.74 -34.27
CA TRP A 406 -15.71 -21.00 -35.11
C TRP A 406 -15.28 -20.96 -36.59
N MET A 407 -13.99 -20.78 -36.86
CA MET A 407 -13.46 -20.80 -38.23
C MET A 407 -13.61 -22.16 -38.91
N ASP A 408 -13.48 -23.25 -38.15
CA ASP A 408 -13.71 -24.61 -38.64
C ASP A 408 -15.16 -24.81 -39.11
N ASP A 409 -16.12 -24.34 -38.32
CA ASP A 409 -17.54 -24.36 -38.68
C ASP A 409 -17.81 -23.47 -39.91
N ALA A 410 -17.19 -22.28 -39.96
CA ALA A 410 -17.35 -21.35 -41.07
C ALA A 410 -16.82 -21.91 -42.40
N LEU A 411 -15.61 -22.47 -42.40
CA LEU A 411 -15.02 -23.10 -43.59
C LEU A 411 -15.80 -24.36 -44.01
N SER A 412 -16.30 -25.14 -43.04
CA SER A 412 -17.14 -26.31 -43.31
C SER A 412 -18.49 -25.94 -43.94
N SER A 413 -19.05 -24.78 -43.59
CA SER A 413 -20.34 -24.32 -44.12
C SER A 413 -20.27 -23.87 -45.59
N GLY A 414 -19.10 -23.41 -46.05
CA GLY A 414 -18.92 -22.83 -47.38
C GLY A 414 -19.67 -21.52 -47.64
N ASP A 415 -20.27 -20.90 -46.61
CA ASP A 415 -21.03 -19.65 -46.76
C ASP A 415 -20.09 -18.45 -46.95
N ALA A 416 -20.10 -17.90 -48.17
CA ALA A 416 -19.26 -16.77 -48.54
C ALA A 416 -19.56 -15.49 -47.73
N ALA A 417 -20.81 -15.24 -47.34
CA ALA A 417 -21.15 -14.05 -46.55
C ALA A 417 -20.64 -14.17 -45.10
N LEU A 418 -20.72 -15.37 -44.54
CA LEU A 418 -20.17 -15.69 -43.22
C LEU A 418 -18.64 -15.54 -43.21
N LEU A 419 -17.96 -16.08 -44.22
CA LEU A 419 -16.50 -16.00 -44.37
C LEU A 419 -16.00 -14.57 -44.62
N GLU A 420 -16.80 -13.71 -45.25
CA GLU A 420 -16.45 -12.29 -45.38
C GLU A 420 -16.52 -11.54 -44.07
N THR A 421 -17.56 -11.81 -43.28
CA THR A 421 -17.72 -11.24 -41.94
C THR A 421 -16.60 -11.72 -41.02
N ALA A 422 -16.09 -12.93 -41.25
CA ALA A 422 -14.93 -13.50 -40.57
C ALA A 422 -13.63 -12.71 -40.83
N GLU A 423 -13.40 -12.28 -42.07
CA GLU A 423 -12.10 -11.75 -42.52
C GLU A 423 -11.64 -10.56 -41.67
N GLU A 424 -12.51 -9.60 -41.41
CA GLU A 424 -12.12 -8.30 -40.86
C GLU A 424 -11.68 -8.39 -39.38
N GLU A 425 -12.32 -9.29 -38.62
CA GLU A 425 -12.01 -9.53 -37.23
C GLU A 425 -10.93 -10.61 -37.03
N PHE A 426 -10.94 -11.68 -37.84
CA PHE A 426 -10.06 -12.83 -37.66
C PHE A 426 -8.65 -12.54 -38.14
N THR A 427 -8.47 -11.88 -39.30
CA THR A 427 -7.14 -11.66 -39.89
C THR A 427 -6.27 -10.73 -39.03
N LYS A 428 -6.89 -9.71 -38.40
CA LYS A 428 -6.22 -8.85 -37.40
C LYS A 428 -5.79 -9.62 -36.15
N ARG A 429 -6.61 -10.58 -35.70
CA ARG A 429 -6.33 -11.39 -34.50
C ARG A 429 -5.29 -12.48 -34.77
N LEU A 430 -5.35 -13.12 -35.93
CA LEU A 430 -4.40 -14.14 -36.38
C LEU A 430 -2.99 -13.54 -36.60
N ALA A 431 -2.91 -12.35 -37.19
CA ALA A 431 -1.64 -11.62 -37.34
C ALA A 431 -0.99 -11.27 -35.98
N ALA A 432 -1.80 -11.04 -34.93
CA ALA A 432 -1.33 -10.73 -33.58
C ALA A 432 -0.80 -11.96 -32.80
N VAL A 433 -0.99 -13.17 -33.33
CA VAL A 433 -0.67 -14.46 -32.66
C VAL A 433 0.68 -15.05 -33.13
N ALA A 434 1.31 -14.47 -34.17
CA ALA A 434 2.65 -14.77 -34.70
C ALA A 434 3.31 -16.11 -34.29
N SER A 435 3.22 -17.11 -35.18
CA SER A 435 3.94 -18.39 -35.33
C SER A 435 4.15 -19.36 -34.15
N GLU A 436 4.30 -18.91 -32.91
CA GLU A 436 4.63 -19.79 -31.77
C GLU A 436 3.39 -20.40 -31.09
N ALA A 437 2.21 -19.82 -31.26
CA ALA A 437 0.99 -20.21 -30.54
C ALA A 437 0.04 -21.17 -31.29
N LEU A 438 0.27 -21.41 -32.59
CA LEU A 438 -0.47 -22.43 -33.35
C LEU A 438 0.23 -23.80 -33.16
N THR A 439 -0.28 -24.60 -32.23
CA THR A 439 0.18 -25.98 -32.00
C THR A 439 -0.13 -26.88 -33.19
N ASP A 440 0.54 -28.02 -33.33
CA ASP A 440 0.27 -28.97 -34.43
C ASP A 440 -1.20 -29.44 -34.45
N THR A 441 -1.79 -29.60 -33.26
CA THR A 441 -3.20 -29.93 -33.08
C THR A 441 -4.15 -28.84 -33.59
N ARG A 442 -3.82 -27.56 -33.37
CA ARG A 442 -4.60 -26.41 -33.86
C ARG A 442 -4.42 -26.20 -35.36
N ALA A 443 -3.21 -26.40 -35.88
CA ALA A 443 -2.93 -26.33 -37.31
C ALA A 443 -3.67 -27.42 -38.09
N ALA A 444 -3.84 -28.62 -37.51
CA ALA A 444 -4.58 -29.73 -38.13
C ALA A 444 -6.03 -29.36 -38.50
N VAL A 445 -6.69 -28.53 -37.70
CA VAL A 445 -8.06 -28.05 -37.94
C VAL A 445 -8.15 -27.27 -39.25
N LEU A 446 -7.24 -26.31 -39.45
CA LEU A 446 -7.18 -25.51 -40.68
C LEU A 446 -6.69 -26.31 -41.88
N LYS A 447 -5.73 -27.23 -41.67
CA LYS A 447 -5.19 -28.09 -42.74
C LYS A 447 -6.26 -28.97 -43.39
N ARG A 448 -7.25 -29.44 -42.63
CA ARG A 448 -8.38 -30.21 -43.19
C ARG A 448 -9.11 -29.46 -44.30
N HIS A 449 -9.08 -28.13 -44.27
CA HIS A 449 -9.72 -27.25 -45.24
C HIS A 449 -8.72 -26.64 -46.23
N LEU A 450 -7.47 -27.13 -46.31
CA LEU A 450 -6.40 -26.49 -47.08
C LEU A 450 -6.70 -26.38 -48.59
N ASP A 451 -7.37 -27.36 -49.19
CA ASP A 451 -7.83 -27.26 -50.59
C ASP A 451 -8.87 -26.16 -50.76
N GLY A 452 -9.83 -26.06 -49.84
CA GLY A 452 -10.84 -25.00 -49.83
C GLY A 452 -10.22 -23.62 -49.63
N ILE A 453 -9.27 -23.49 -48.70
CA ILE A 453 -8.52 -22.25 -48.45
C ILE A 453 -7.75 -21.82 -49.69
N ARG A 454 -7.08 -22.75 -50.40
CA ARG A 454 -6.41 -22.45 -51.67
C ARG A 454 -7.41 -21.99 -52.74
N GLY A 455 -8.56 -22.65 -52.84
CA GLY A 455 -9.61 -22.27 -53.79
C GLY A 455 -10.19 -20.87 -53.57
N LEU A 456 -10.15 -20.34 -52.33
CA LEU A 456 -10.58 -18.97 -52.04
C LEU A 456 -9.71 -17.90 -52.71
N LEU A 457 -8.47 -18.22 -53.13
CA LEU A 457 -7.61 -17.28 -53.87
C LEU A 457 -8.16 -16.93 -55.26
N ASP A 458 -8.93 -17.84 -55.87
CA ASP A 458 -9.60 -17.63 -57.16
C ASP A 458 -10.98 -16.95 -57.00
N SER A 459 -11.39 -16.61 -55.77
CA SER A 459 -12.68 -15.95 -55.50
C SER A 459 -12.74 -14.56 -56.14
N PRO A 460 -13.89 -14.15 -56.73
CA PRO A 460 -14.05 -12.79 -57.24
C PRO A 460 -14.05 -11.74 -56.12
N ARG A 461 -14.26 -12.14 -54.86
CA ARG A 461 -14.39 -11.24 -53.71
C ARG A 461 -13.04 -11.00 -53.02
N PRO A 462 -12.55 -9.75 -52.90
CA PRO A 462 -11.22 -9.44 -52.35
C PRO A 462 -11.03 -9.86 -50.88
N SER A 463 -12.07 -9.75 -50.06
CA SER A 463 -12.06 -10.17 -48.65
C SER A 463 -11.75 -11.66 -48.50
N LEU A 464 -12.35 -12.52 -49.33
CA LEU A 464 -12.09 -13.96 -49.29
C LEU A 464 -10.66 -14.30 -49.72
N ARG A 465 -10.09 -13.56 -50.68
CA ARG A 465 -8.68 -13.72 -51.07
C ARG A 465 -7.73 -13.32 -49.94
N ARG A 466 -8.00 -12.22 -49.24
CA ARG A 466 -7.22 -11.81 -48.06
C ARG A 466 -7.32 -12.79 -46.91
N LEU A 467 -8.52 -13.34 -46.66
CA LEU A 467 -8.71 -14.41 -45.68
C LEU A 467 -7.85 -15.64 -46.03
N ALA A 468 -7.83 -16.05 -47.30
CA ALA A 468 -7.01 -17.15 -47.78
C ALA A 468 -5.51 -16.90 -47.54
N LEU A 469 -5.00 -15.72 -47.90
CA LEU A 469 -3.61 -15.33 -47.67
C LEU A 469 -3.25 -15.32 -46.17
N GLY A 470 -4.16 -14.85 -45.32
CA GLY A 470 -4.00 -14.87 -43.86
C GLY A 470 -3.92 -16.29 -43.30
N LEU A 471 -4.81 -17.18 -43.74
CA LEU A 471 -4.84 -18.58 -43.32
C LEU A 471 -3.61 -19.37 -43.79
N LEU A 472 -3.17 -19.18 -45.03
CA LEU A 472 -1.94 -19.77 -45.56
C LEU A 472 -0.71 -19.29 -44.77
N THR A 473 -0.68 -18.01 -44.39
CA THR A 473 0.38 -17.46 -43.53
C THR A 473 0.40 -18.12 -42.15
N ALA A 474 -0.75 -18.40 -41.55
CA ALA A 474 -0.82 -19.11 -40.27
C ALA A 474 -0.32 -20.56 -40.34
N LEU A 475 -0.55 -21.23 -41.47
CA LEU A 475 -0.12 -22.61 -41.69
C LEU A 475 1.36 -22.74 -42.10
N ALA A 476 2.04 -21.62 -42.35
CA ALA A 476 3.44 -21.57 -42.74
C ALA A 476 4.35 -22.34 -41.78
N GLY A 477 5.26 -23.15 -42.33
CA GLY A 477 6.19 -24.00 -41.57
C GLY A 477 5.56 -25.25 -40.95
N ARG A 478 4.25 -25.48 -41.12
CA ARG A 478 3.58 -26.71 -40.68
C ARG A 478 3.04 -27.54 -41.82
N LEU A 479 2.93 -27.00 -43.03
CA LEU A 479 2.54 -27.76 -44.22
C LEU A 479 3.59 -28.83 -44.55
N SER A 480 3.15 -29.98 -45.06
CA SER A 480 4.07 -30.94 -45.67
C SER A 480 4.65 -30.34 -46.96
N GLU A 481 5.80 -30.84 -47.42
CA GLU A 481 6.45 -30.37 -48.64
C GLU A 481 5.49 -30.29 -49.87
N PRO A 482 4.66 -31.31 -50.18
CA PRO A 482 3.70 -31.21 -51.29
C PRO A 482 2.58 -30.18 -51.04
N GLU A 483 2.11 -30.03 -49.80
CA GLU A 483 1.10 -29.01 -49.44
C GLU A 483 1.66 -27.58 -49.58
N GLN A 484 2.91 -27.37 -49.15
CA GLN A 484 3.62 -26.12 -49.26
C GLN A 484 3.85 -25.75 -50.73
N VAL A 485 4.32 -26.70 -51.55
CA VAL A 485 4.48 -26.49 -53.00
C VAL A 485 3.14 -26.14 -53.64
N GLY A 486 2.06 -26.84 -53.29
CA GLY A 486 0.71 -26.53 -53.77
C GLY A 486 0.25 -25.11 -53.40
N ALA A 487 0.46 -24.69 -52.15
CA ALA A 487 0.13 -23.34 -51.71
C ALA A 487 0.97 -22.25 -52.42
N LEU A 488 2.28 -22.49 -52.61
CA LEU A 488 3.17 -21.57 -53.32
C LEU A 488 2.75 -21.38 -54.79
N VAL A 489 2.35 -22.46 -55.46
CA VAL A 489 1.87 -22.42 -56.84
C VAL A 489 0.60 -21.58 -56.95
N GLU A 490 -0.40 -21.82 -56.09
CA GLU A 490 -1.66 -21.07 -56.16
C GLU A 490 -1.49 -19.59 -55.78
N VAL A 491 -0.64 -19.26 -54.81
CA VAL A 491 -0.32 -17.86 -54.48
C VAL A 491 0.35 -17.16 -55.67
N ARG A 492 1.35 -17.79 -56.31
CA ARG A 492 2.01 -17.23 -57.50
C ARG A 492 1.06 -17.12 -58.68
N ARG A 493 0.15 -18.07 -58.87
CA ARG A 493 -0.88 -18.04 -59.90
C ARG A 493 -1.85 -16.88 -59.68
N ALA A 494 -2.37 -16.71 -58.47
CA ALA A 494 -3.26 -15.60 -58.11
C ALA A 494 -2.57 -14.24 -58.29
N TRP A 495 -1.27 -14.14 -57.94
CA TRP A 495 -0.49 -12.93 -58.15
C TRP A 495 -0.26 -12.65 -59.64
N THR A 496 0.12 -13.66 -60.42
CA THR A 496 0.32 -13.52 -61.89
C THR A 496 -0.98 -13.14 -62.59
N GLY A 497 -2.11 -13.67 -62.11
CA GLY A 497 -3.47 -13.31 -62.52
C GLY A 497 -3.95 -11.94 -62.04
N LYS A 498 -3.12 -11.17 -61.32
CA LYS A 498 -3.42 -9.85 -60.75
C LYS A 498 -4.62 -9.85 -59.80
N LEU A 499 -4.89 -10.97 -59.14
CA LEU A 499 -5.98 -11.10 -58.16
C LEU A 499 -5.56 -10.63 -56.76
N ILE A 500 -4.25 -10.68 -56.45
CA ILE A 500 -3.67 -10.27 -55.17
C ILE A 500 -2.50 -9.31 -55.38
N GLU A 501 -2.26 -8.43 -54.41
CA GLU A 501 -1.23 -7.40 -54.53
C GLU A 501 0.18 -7.97 -54.29
N PRO A 502 1.23 -7.40 -54.93
CA PRO A 502 2.60 -7.90 -54.82
C PRO A 502 3.12 -8.00 -53.37
N HIS A 503 2.79 -7.02 -52.52
CA HIS A 503 3.23 -6.99 -51.13
C HIS A 503 2.57 -8.08 -50.28
N GLU A 504 1.30 -8.40 -50.56
CA GLU A 504 0.58 -9.49 -49.88
C GLU A 504 1.15 -10.84 -50.32
N ALA A 505 1.35 -11.02 -51.64
CA ALA A 505 1.93 -12.25 -52.19
C ALA A 505 3.32 -12.52 -51.64
N LEU A 506 4.23 -11.54 -51.70
CA LEU A 506 5.62 -11.69 -51.22
C LEU A 506 5.69 -11.97 -49.72
N GLY A 507 4.80 -11.37 -48.92
CA GLY A 507 4.70 -11.67 -47.50
C GLY A 507 4.34 -13.13 -47.23
N VAL A 508 3.35 -13.68 -47.96
CA VAL A 508 2.96 -15.09 -47.83
C VAL A 508 4.05 -16.03 -48.36
N LEU A 509 4.66 -15.72 -49.50
CA LEU A 509 5.74 -16.52 -50.09
C LEU A 509 6.94 -16.62 -49.15
N PHE A 510 7.36 -15.51 -48.54
CA PHE A 510 8.43 -15.50 -47.54
C PHE A 510 8.10 -16.44 -46.37
N ARG A 511 6.87 -16.35 -45.83
CA ARG A 511 6.43 -17.17 -44.70
C ARG A 511 6.37 -18.65 -45.05
N LEU A 512 5.88 -18.97 -46.25
CA LEU A 512 5.87 -20.32 -46.79
C LEU A 512 7.26 -20.82 -47.21
N GLY A 513 8.36 -20.10 -46.90
CA GLY A 513 9.71 -20.56 -47.18
C GLY A 513 10.04 -20.67 -48.68
N ALA A 514 9.42 -19.83 -49.51
CA ALA A 514 9.74 -19.77 -50.92
C ALA A 514 11.21 -19.36 -51.14
N VAL A 515 11.78 -19.80 -52.25
CA VAL A 515 12.96 -19.14 -52.82
C VAL A 515 12.46 -18.09 -53.81
N PRO A 516 12.75 -16.79 -53.59
CA PRO A 516 12.28 -15.76 -54.48
C PRO A 516 13.08 -15.77 -55.78
N SER A 517 12.40 -15.54 -56.90
CA SER A 517 13.03 -15.17 -58.16
C SER A 517 13.78 -13.84 -58.01
N LEU A 518 14.67 -13.51 -58.96
CA LEU A 518 15.40 -12.24 -58.87
C LEU A 518 14.46 -11.03 -58.93
N GLU A 519 13.36 -11.14 -59.68
CA GLU A 519 12.34 -10.09 -59.78
C GLU A 519 11.55 -9.97 -58.46
N GLU A 520 11.13 -11.10 -57.89
CA GLU A 520 10.49 -11.16 -56.57
C GLU A 520 11.40 -10.55 -55.49
N ALA A 521 12.70 -10.82 -55.54
CA ALA A 521 13.69 -10.30 -54.60
C ALA A 521 13.88 -8.77 -54.70
N ARG A 522 13.86 -8.20 -55.92
CA ARG A 522 13.88 -6.74 -56.13
C ARG A 522 12.66 -6.09 -55.49
N MET A 523 11.47 -6.62 -55.77
CA MET A 523 10.22 -6.10 -55.19
C MET A 523 10.18 -6.28 -53.67
N ALA A 524 10.63 -7.42 -53.15
CA ALA A 524 10.69 -7.67 -51.71
C ALA A 524 11.60 -6.67 -51.00
N SER A 525 12.79 -6.39 -51.55
CA SER A 525 13.78 -5.46 -50.96
C SER A 525 13.29 -4.02 -50.77
N SER A 526 12.24 -3.60 -51.51
CA SER A 526 11.65 -2.27 -51.40
C SER A 526 10.42 -2.20 -50.50
N LEU A 527 9.95 -3.33 -49.96
CA LEU A 527 8.79 -3.37 -49.08
C LEU A 527 9.11 -2.77 -47.69
N PRO A 528 8.09 -2.20 -47.01
CA PRO A 528 8.27 -1.67 -45.66
C PRO A 528 8.42 -2.75 -44.58
N ASP A 529 7.98 -3.99 -44.84
CA ASP A 529 8.20 -5.12 -43.92
C ASP A 529 9.69 -5.49 -43.90
N GLU A 530 10.34 -5.27 -42.77
CA GLU A 530 11.78 -5.42 -42.61
C GLU A 530 12.28 -6.85 -42.84
N ARG A 531 11.49 -7.88 -42.49
CA ARG A 531 11.90 -9.27 -42.67
C ARG A 531 11.86 -9.69 -44.13
N VAL A 532 10.81 -9.26 -44.82
CA VAL A 532 10.64 -9.51 -46.26
C VAL A 532 11.66 -8.70 -47.06
N ALA A 533 11.91 -7.45 -46.66
CA ALA A 533 12.93 -6.60 -47.26
C ALA A 533 14.35 -7.17 -47.08
N LEU A 534 14.67 -7.68 -45.90
CA LEU A 534 15.95 -8.36 -45.66
C LEU A 534 16.06 -9.63 -46.52
N TRP A 535 15.04 -10.47 -46.56
CA TRP A 535 15.00 -11.69 -47.39
C TRP A 535 15.23 -11.40 -48.88
N GLY A 536 14.58 -10.35 -49.41
CA GLY A 536 14.83 -9.88 -50.77
C GLY A 536 16.26 -9.36 -50.96
N THR A 537 16.75 -8.55 -50.02
CA THR A 537 18.10 -7.95 -50.07
C THR A 537 19.18 -9.02 -50.02
N GLU A 538 19.05 -10.01 -49.13
CA GLU A 538 19.92 -11.19 -49.04
C GLU A 538 19.99 -11.92 -50.37
N ARG A 539 18.83 -12.20 -50.99
CA ARG A 539 18.80 -12.88 -52.29
C ARG A 539 19.48 -12.06 -53.39
N ARG A 540 19.30 -10.74 -53.41
CA ARG A 540 19.95 -9.84 -54.38
C ARG A 540 21.46 -9.81 -54.22
N ILE A 541 21.98 -9.79 -52.99
CA ILE A 541 23.42 -9.89 -52.73
C ILE A 541 23.96 -11.25 -53.16
N LEU A 542 23.30 -12.34 -52.77
CA LEU A 542 23.72 -13.71 -53.14
C LEU A 542 23.68 -13.95 -54.66
N ALA A 543 22.76 -13.30 -55.36
CA ALA A 543 22.66 -13.35 -56.82
C ALA A 543 23.60 -12.37 -57.55
N GLY A 544 24.35 -11.54 -56.81
CA GLY A 544 25.25 -10.52 -57.37
C GLY A 544 24.56 -9.28 -57.95
N ASP A 545 23.25 -9.11 -57.75
CA ASP A 545 22.46 -7.97 -58.25
C ASP A 545 22.73 -6.67 -57.49
N LEU A 546 23.20 -6.76 -56.26
CA LEU A 546 23.42 -5.63 -55.37
C LEU A 546 24.90 -5.57 -54.97
N SER A 547 25.69 -4.79 -55.73
CA SER A 547 27.14 -4.60 -55.55
C SER A 547 27.55 -3.14 -55.83
N GLY A 548 28.73 -2.75 -55.34
CA GLY A 548 29.35 -1.44 -55.60
C GLY A 548 28.44 -0.24 -55.27
N PRO A 549 28.21 0.70 -56.20
CA PRO A 549 27.36 1.87 -55.96
C PRO A 549 25.92 1.54 -55.54
N GLY A 550 25.37 0.41 -56.01
CA GLY A 550 24.03 -0.05 -55.65
C GLY A 550 23.88 -0.42 -54.18
N LEU A 551 24.96 -0.84 -53.51
CA LEU A 551 24.97 -1.08 -52.06
C LEU A 551 24.78 0.22 -51.27
N MET A 552 25.38 1.33 -51.72
CA MET A 552 25.27 2.62 -51.05
C MET A 552 23.88 3.23 -51.19
N GLU A 553 23.29 3.11 -52.37
CA GLU A 553 21.91 3.52 -52.60
C GLU A 553 20.95 2.68 -51.74
N ALA A 554 21.11 1.36 -51.72
CA ALA A 554 20.32 0.49 -50.87
C ALA A 554 20.49 0.78 -49.37
N LEU A 555 21.72 1.05 -48.91
CA LEU A 555 22.01 1.37 -47.51
C LEU A 555 21.35 2.68 -47.07
N THR A 556 21.37 3.70 -47.93
CA THR A 556 20.79 5.02 -47.63
C THR A 556 19.28 5.04 -47.75
N GLN A 557 18.69 4.24 -48.64
CA GLN A 557 17.24 4.12 -48.83
C GLN A 557 16.58 3.09 -47.92
N ALA A 558 17.36 2.20 -47.28
CA ALA A 558 16.85 1.18 -46.38
C ALA A 558 16.09 1.81 -45.20
N ARG A 559 14.79 1.51 -45.13
CA ARG A 559 13.89 2.06 -44.09
C ARG A 559 14.08 1.38 -42.74
N GLY A 560 14.42 0.09 -42.71
CA GLY A 560 14.58 -0.71 -41.50
C GLY A 560 16.03 -0.78 -40.97
N PRO A 561 16.24 -0.71 -39.64
CA PRO A 561 17.57 -0.83 -39.01
C PRO A 561 18.25 -2.18 -39.25
N SER A 562 17.51 -3.29 -39.33
CA SER A 562 18.01 -4.64 -39.59
C SER A 562 18.58 -4.77 -41.00
N VAL A 563 17.91 -4.18 -42.00
CA VAL A 563 18.41 -4.15 -43.39
C VAL A 563 19.67 -3.27 -43.46
N ARG A 564 19.68 -2.10 -42.80
CA ARG A 564 20.90 -1.27 -42.71
C ARG A 564 22.05 -2.02 -42.05
N ARG A 565 21.82 -2.65 -40.90
CA ARG A 565 22.82 -3.44 -40.18
C ARG A 565 23.36 -4.59 -41.04
N PHE A 566 22.49 -5.25 -41.81
CA PHE A 566 22.90 -6.28 -42.74
C PHE A 566 23.78 -5.72 -43.87
N LEU A 567 23.41 -4.56 -44.45
CA LEU A 567 24.14 -3.94 -45.57
C LEU A 567 25.48 -3.30 -45.18
N VAL A 568 25.61 -2.73 -43.97
CA VAL A 568 26.81 -1.97 -43.55
C VAL A 568 28.13 -2.75 -43.73
N PRO A 569 28.25 -4.03 -43.29
CA PRO A 569 29.47 -4.80 -43.51
C PRO A 569 29.81 -5.06 -44.98
N TYR A 570 28.81 -5.20 -45.86
CA TYR A 570 29.03 -5.36 -47.31
C TYR A 570 29.42 -4.02 -47.95
N ALA A 571 28.77 -2.93 -47.57
CA ALA A 571 29.11 -1.59 -48.02
C ALA A 571 30.55 -1.20 -47.63
N LEU A 572 30.97 -1.46 -46.39
CA LEU A 572 32.33 -1.18 -45.91
C LEU A 572 33.42 -2.06 -46.56
N ARG A 573 33.03 -3.21 -47.15
CA ARG A 573 33.96 -4.07 -47.90
C ARG A 573 34.18 -3.59 -49.33
N GLU A 574 33.13 -3.04 -49.96
CA GLU A 574 33.15 -2.66 -51.38
C GLU A 574 33.32 -1.17 -51.63
N VAL A 575 33.04 -0.30 -50.64
CA VAL A 575 33.06 1.15 -50.76
C VAL A 575 34.02 1.78 -49.72
N PRO A 576 34.77 2.83 -50.08
CA PRO A 576 35.69 3.48 -49.15
C PRO A 576 34.99 3.92 -47.85
N PRO A 577 35.52 3.58 -46.66
CA PRO A 577 34.84 3.82 -45.38
C PRO A 577 34.42 5.27 -45.18
N LEU A 578 35.27 6.25 -45.55
CA LEU A 578 34.95 7.68 -45.44
C LEU A 578 33.70 8.07 -46.23
N GLN A 579 33.46 7.44 -47.39
CA GLN A 579 32.24 7.69 -48.16
C GLN A 579 31.01 7.10 -47.47
N VAL A 580 31.16 5.94 -46.82
CA VAL A 580 30.09 5.33 -46.02
C VAL A 580 29.75 6.20 -44.80
N LEU A 581 30.76 6.73 -44.10
CA LEU A 581 30.58 7.67 -42.98
C LEU A 581 29.92 8.97 -43.43
N ALA A 582 30.38 9.55 -44.54
CA ALA A 582 29.84 10.81 -45.04
C ALA A 582 28.38 10.67 -45.51
N ALA A 583 28.01 9.50 -46.06
CA ALA A 583 26.62 9.16 -46.37
C ALA A 583 25.78 8.94 -45.11
N ALA A 584 26.32 8.25 -44.11
CA ALA A 584 25.64 8.01 -42.83
C ALA A 584 25.39 9.31 -42.04
N ALA A 585 26.36 10.22 -42.02
CA ALA A 585 26.23 11.50 -41.32
C ALA A 585 25.18 12.43 -41.95
N ARG A 586 25.08 12.40 -43.29
CA ARG A 586 24.11 13.19 -44.07
C ARG A 586 22.72 12.54 -44.13
N GLY A 587 22.64 11.22 -44.09
CA GLY A 587 21.38 10.46 -44.17
C GLY A 587 20.45 10.69 -42.98
N PRO A 588 19.13 10.47 -43.10
CA PRO A 588 18.15 10.78 -42.06
C PRO A 588 18.25 9.91 -40.78
N HIS A 589 18.99 8.81 -40.84
CA HIS A 589 18.98 7.74 -39.84
C HIS A 589 20.09 7.90 -38.79
N GLY A 590 19.72 8.23 -37.54
CA GLY A 590 20.69 8.45 -36.46
C GLY A 590 21.39 7.18 -35.95
N ASP A 591 20.75 6.01 -36.10
CA ASP A 591 21.30 4.70 -35.76
C ASP A 591 22.42 4.25 -36.71
N LEU A 592 22.40 4.72 -37.95
CA LEU A 592 23.36 4.32 -38.97
C LEU A 592 24.79 4.76 -38.62
N LEU A 593 24.97 5.90 -37.95
CA LEU A 593 26.29 6.36 -37.51
C LEU A 593 26.92 5.36 -36.54
N GLU A 594 26.22 4.98 -35.47
CA GLU A 594 26.74 4.02 -34.48
C GLU A 594 26.95 2.63 -35.12
N LEU A 595 26.06 2.17 -36.01
CA LEU A 595 26.27 0.91 -36.74
C LEU A 595 27.51 0.93 -37.64
N VAL A 596 27.75 2.05 -38.34
CA VAL A 596 28.95 2.24 -39.16
C VAL A 596 30.19 2.23 -38.28
N ARG A 597 30.16 2.89 -37.11
CA ARG A 597 31.26 2.90 -36.12
C ARG A 597 31.57 1.52 -35.58
N ASP A 598 30.56 0.75 -35.19
CA ASP A 598 30.74 -0.60 -34.65
C ASP A 598 31.33 -1.56 -35.67
N ALA A 599 30.93 -1.42 -36.94
CA ALA A 599 31.47 -2.21 -38.04
C ALA A 599 32.77 -1.63 -38.63
N TRP A 600 33.22 -0.47 -38.14
CA TRP A 600 34.37 0.26 -38.67
C TRP A 600 35.69 -0.41 -38.26
N GLY A 601 36.26 -1.20 -39.16
CA GLY A 601 37.63 -1.70 -39.02
C GLY A 601 38.64 -0.62 -39.40
N ALA A 602 39.45 -0.14 -38.46
CA ALA A 602 40.38 1.00 -38.58
C ALA A 602 41.30 0.98 -39.82
N ARG A 603 40.84 1.55 -40.94
CA ARG A 603 41.59 1.64 -42.21
C ARG A 603 41.57 3.04 -42.84
N VAL A 604 41.46 4.08 -42.02
CA VAL A 604 41.46 5.48 -42.48
C VAL A 604 42.46 6.29 -41.67
N PRO A 605 43.31 7.12 -42.30
CA PRO A 605 44.18 8.05 -41.60
C PRO A 605 43.40 9.00 -40.67
N GLU A 606 43.90 9.22 -39.46
CA GLU A 606 43.24 10.01 -38.42
C GLU A 606 42.89 11.44 -38.90
N ASP A 607 43.80 12.09 -39.63
CA ASP A 607 43.59 13.45 -40.14
C ASP A 607 42.40 13.52 -41.11
N ALA A 608 42.24 12.51 -41.96
CA ALA A 608 41.12 12.43 -42.90
C ALA A 608 39.80 12.12 -42.17
N LEU A 609 39.86 11.31 -41.12
CA LEU A 609 38.71 11.03 -40.26
C LEU A 609 38.27 12.29 -39.51
N LEU A 610 39.18 13.02 -38.88
CA LEU A 610 38.89 14.24 -38.14
C LEU A 610 38.36 15.35 -39.06
N ALA A 611 38.90 15.48 -40.28
CA ALA A 611 38.40 16.41 -41.28
C ALA A 611 36.94 16.12 -41.67
N GLU A 612 36.62 14.85 -41.94
CA GLU A 612 35.25 14.44 -42.28
C GLU A 612 34.28 14.55 -41.09
N LEU A 613 34.71 14.20 -39.88
CA LEU A 613 33.89 14.36 -38.67
C LEU A 613 33.58 15.85 -38.39
N ALA A 614 34.56 16.73 -38.55
CA ALA A 614 34.38 18.17 -38.37
C ALA A 614 33.44 18.76 -39.44
N LEU A 615 33.58 18.35 -40.70
CA LEU A 615 32.73 18.79 -41.81
C LEU A 615 31.29 18.28 -41.65
N ALA A 616 31.12 17.02 -41.23
CA ALA A 616 29.83 16.43 -40.93
C ALA A 616 29.15 17.07 -39.71
N ALA A 617 29.92 17.40 -38.67
CA ALA A 617 29.40 18.10 -37.49
C ALA A 617 28.96 19.53 -37.85
N GLY A 618 29.75 20.25 -38.65
CA GLY A 618 29.46 21.63 -39.06
C GLY A 618 28.27 21.79 -40.02
N SER A 619 27.88 20.74 -40.74
CA SER A 619 26.75 20.75 -41.68
C SER A 619 25.45 20.20 -41.11
N GLY A 620 25.48 19.59 -39.91
CA GLY A 620 24.34 18.91 -39.31
C GLY A 620 23.52 19.80 -38.36
N THR A 621 22.18 19.78 -38.49
CA THR A 621 21.29 20.31 -37.45
C THR A 621 21.41 19.46 -36.18
N SER A 622 21.71 20.11 -35.05
CA SER A 622 21.70 19.80 -33.60
C SER A 622 21.81 18.35 -33.03
N PRO A 623 21.03 17.30 -33.36
CA PRO A 623 21.16 16.02 -32.62
C PRO A 623 22.42 15.19 -32.98
N ARG A 624 22.85 15.22 -34.24
CA ARG A 624 23.99 14.40 -34.71
C ARG A 624 25.33 15.03 -34.40
N ALA A 625 25.37 16.36 -34.34
CA ALA A 625 26.56 17.11 -33.96
C ALA A 625 27.11 16.62 -32.62
N GLY A 626 26.24 16.31 -31.64
CA GLY A 626 26.68 15.76 -30.35
C GLY A 626 27.38 14.40 -30.44
N VAL A 627 26.90 13.50 -31.31
CA VAL A 627 27.52 12.17 -31.53
C VAL A 627 28.89 12.31 -32.20
N LEU A 628 28.95 13.14 -33.25
CA LEU A 628 30.20 13.39 -33.99
C LEU A 628 31.24 14.13 -33.12
N VAL A 629 30.80 15.10 -32.31
CA VAL A 629 31.65 15.82 -31.34
C VAL A 629 32.18 14.89 -30.26
N ARG A 630 31.37 13.95 -29.77
CA ARG A 630 31.82 12.91 -28.85
C ARG A 630 32.88 12.02 -29.49
N TRP A 631 32.66 11.54 -30.72
CA TRP A 631 33.66 10.72 -31.41
C TRP A 631 34.97 11.49 -31.65
N MET A 632 34.91 12.78 -31.98
CA MET A 632 36.11 13.63 -32.04
C MET A 632 36.83 13.68 -30.69
N ALA A 633 36.11 13.81 -29.58
CA ALA A 633 36.71 13.81 -28.24
C ALA A 633 37.36 12.46 -27.88
N GLU A 634 36.78 11.34 -28.31
CA GLU A 634 37.32 9.99 -28.10
C GLU A 634 38.68 9.75 -28.81
N VAL A 635 38.96 10.46 -29.91
CA VAL A 635 40.27 10.37 -30.60
C VAL A 635 41.39 10.87 -29.70
N GLY A 636 41.14 11.89 -28.86
CA GLY A 636 42.04 12.30 -27.78
C GLY A 636 43.37 12.95 -28.20
N THR A 637 43.57 13.25 -29.49
CA THR A 637 44.78 13.91 -30.00
C THR A 637 44.68 15.44 -30.00
N GLU A 638 45.81 16.15 -30.13
CA GLU A 638 45.79 17.61 -30.26
C GLU A 638 45.08 18.09 -31.54
N ALA A 639 45.15 17.30 -32.62
CA ALA A 639 44.38 17.60 -33.83
C ALA A 639 42.86 17.55 -33.56
N ALA A 640 42.41 16.57 -32.78
CA ALA A 640 41.02 16.47 -32.35
C ALA A 640 40.62 17.61 -31.40
N ARG A 641 41.47 17.95 -30.43
CA ARG A 641 41.27 19.11 -29.53
C ARG A 641 41.19 20.42 -30.31
N ALA A 642 42.06 20.64 -31.30
CA ALA A 642 42.02 21.82 -32.16
C ALA A 642 40.72 21.90 -32.98
N ALA A 643 40.21 20.76 -33.47
CA ALA A 643 38.91 20.70 -34.14
C ALA A 643 37.76 21.08 -33.18
N LEU A 644 37.78 20.58 -31.94
CA LEU A 644 36.82 20.94 -30.90
C LEU A 644 36.88 22.43 -30.53
N ARG A 645 38.08 23.03 -30.43
CA ARG A 645 38.23 24.49 -30.21
C ARG A 645 37.58 25.32 -31.32
N ARG A 646 37.66 24.87 -32.58
CA ARG A 646 36.98 25.53 -33.71
C ARG A 646 35.46 25.43 -33.59
N LEU A 647 34.95 24.26 -33.24
CA LEU A 647 33.51 24.03 -33.05
C LEU A 647 32.94 24.77 -31.82
N ALA A 648 33.73 24.96 -30.76
CA ALA A 648 33.33 25.73 -29.59
C ALA A 648 33.08 27.23 -29.90
N ARG A 649 33.68 27.75 -30.98
CA ARG A 649 33.46 29.13 -31.48
C ARG A 649 32.26 29.26 -32.42
N HIS A 650 31.55 28.16 -32.68
CA HIS A 650 30.45 28.15 -33.63
C HIS A 650 29.28 29.01 -33.13
N PRO A 651 28.60 29.80 -33.98
CA PRO A 651 27.51 30.68 -33.53
C PRO A 651 26.29 29.91 -33.00
N GLU A 652 26.06 28.68 -33.45
CA GLU A 652 24.96 27.85 -32.95
C GLU A 652 25.23 27.35 -31.51
N ARG A 653 24.33 27.71 -30.58
CA ARG A 653 24.36 27.30 -29.17
C ARG A 653 24.63 25.81 -28.96
N GLY A 654 23.93 24.92 -29.68
CA GLY A 654 23.99 23.47 -29.48
C GLY A 654 25.39 22.92 -29.73
N MET A 655 25.97 23.28 -30.88
CA MET A 655 27.31 22.89 -31.28
C MET A 655 28.39 23.47 -30.36
N ALA A 656 28.31 24.77 -30.03
CA ALA A 656 29.27 25.41 -29.15
C ALA A 656 29.31 24.76 -27.76
N LEU A 657 28.13 24.49 -27.16
CA LEU A 657 28.05 23.82 -25.87
C LEU A 657 28.53 22.37 -25.92
N ALA A 658 28.20 21.62 -26.97
CA ALA A 658 28.65 20.24 -27.13
C ALA A 658 30.18 20.17 -27.22
N ALA A 659 30.79 21.04 -28.03
CA ALA A 659 32.24 21.11 -28.19
C ALA A 659 32.93 21.58 -26.89
N LEU A 660 32.38 22.60 -26.21
CA LEU A 660 32.91 23.11 -24.95
C LEU A 660 32.79 22.10 -23.80
N ALA A 661 31.73 21.29 -23.79
CA ALA A 661 31.57 20.19 -22.85
C ALA A 661 32.57 19.06 -23.15
N ALA A 662 32.77 18.73 -24.42
CA ALA A 662 33.70 17.70 -24.87
C ALA A 662 35.18 18.06 -24.60
N LEU A 663 35.56 19.33 -24.69
CA LEU A 663 36.88 19.81 -24.30
C LEU A 663 37.18 19.59 -22.80
N GLY A 664 36.13 19.54 -21.96
CA GLY A 664 36.26 19.19 -20.55
C GLY A 664 37.01 20.25 -19.74
N THR A 665 38.05 19.84 -19.00
CA THR A 665 38.95 20.77 -18.30
C THR A 665 40.02 21.27 -19.29
N PRO A 666 40.29 22.59 -19.34
CA PRO A 666 41.33 23.12 -20.22
C PRO A 666 42.68 22.54 -19.80
N THR A 667 43.43 22.03 -20.78
CA THR A 667 44.74 21.39 -20.55
C THR A 667 45.89 22.17 -21.20
N SER A 668 45.59 23.18 -22.00
CA SER A 668 46.57 24.02 -22.69
C SER A 668 46.26 25.52 -22.54
N ALA A 669 47.26 26.36 -22.78
CA ALA A 669 47.08 27.81 -22.83
C ALA A 669 46.08 28.25 -23.92
N GLU A 670 45.94 27.46 -24.99
CA GLU A 670 44.95 27.70 -26.04
C GLU A 670 43.53 27.39 -25.58
N ASP A 671 43.33 26.34 -24.77
CA ASP A 671 42.03 26.04 -24.18
C ASP A 671 41.60 27.17 -23.23
N GLU A 672 42.54 27.71 -22.44
CA GLU A 672 42.27 28.84 -21.56
C GLU A 672 41.97 30.14 -22.35
N ALA A 673 42.72 30.42 -23.42
CA ALA A 673 42.46 31.57 -24.28
C ALA A 673 41.07 31.49 -24.93
N LEU A 674 40.67 30.29 -25.38
CA LEU A 674 39.31 30.03 -25.86
C LEU A 674 38.26 30.31 -24.77
N LEU A 675 38.47 29.87 -23.53
CA LEU A 675 37.51 30.11 -22.46
C LEU A 675 37.33 31.61 -22.16
N VAL A 676 38.40 32.41 -22.24
CA VAL A 676 38.34 33.87 -22.12
C VAL A 676 37.57 34.48 -23.29
N GLU A 677 37.84 34.05 -24.52
CA GLU A 677 37.13 34.49 -25.73
C GLU A 677 35.62 34.20 -25.63
N LEU A 678 35.24 33.02 -25.13
CA LEU A 678 33.84 32.58 -25.01
C LEU A 678 33.06 33.31 -23.89
N LEU A 679 33.69 34.11 -23.03
CA LEU A 679 32.97 35.00 -22.12
C LEU A 679 32.20 36.09 -22.87
N SER A 680 32.56 36.38 -24.11
CA SER A 680 31.85 37.34 -24.99
C SER A 680 30.93 36.65 -26.00
N HIS A 681 30.69 35.34 -25.86
CA HIS A 681 29.85 34.59 -26.78
C HIS A 681 28.39 35.07 -26.77
N ALA A 682 27.70 35.03 -27.91
CA ALA A 682 26.31 35.54 -28.04
C ALA A 682 25.32 34.87 -27.07
N HIS A 683 25.47 33.56 -26.84
CA HIS A 683 24.60 32.76 -25.97
C HIS A 683 25.06 32.70 -24.51
N VAL A 684 24.14 33.00 -23.57
CA VAL A 684 24.41 33.09 -22.12
C VAL A 684 24.87 31.76 -21.51
N GLU A 685 24.39 30.63 -22.02
CA GLU A 685 24.76 29.30 -21.51
C GLU A 685 26.21 28.96 -21.83
N VAL A 686 26.70 29.37 -23.01
CA VAL A 686 28.10 29.21 -23.42
C VAL A 686 28.99 30.04 -22.52
N ARG A 687 28.64 31.33 -22.29
CA ARG A 687 29.34 32.21 -21.35
C ARG A 687 29.42 31.63 -19.95
N ARG A 688 28.29 31.12 -19.43
CA ARG A 688 28.21 30.52 -18.09
C ARG A 688 29.08 29.28 -17.96
N GLN A 689 29.09 28.42 -18.97
CA GLN A 689 29.92 27.21 -18.97
C GLN A 689 31.41 27.55 -19.06
N ALA A 690 31.77 28.54 -19.89
CA ALA A 690 33.13 29.03 -20.00
C ALA A 690 33.63 29.63 -18.67
N ALA A 691 32.83 30.50 -18.04
CA ALA A 691 33.15 31.09 -16.74
C ALA A 691 33.39 30.04 -15.64
N ARG A 692 32.56 28.99 -15.60
CA ARG A 692 32.73 27.88 -14.64
C ARG A 692 34.02 27.10 -14.86
N GLN A 693 34.35 26.77 -16.11
CA GLN A 693 35.57 26.03 -16.45
C GLN A 693 36.82 26.87 -16.17
N LEU A 694 36.78 28.17 -16.47
CA LEU A 694 37.86 29.13 -16.21
C LEU A 694 38.15 29.25 -14.70
N TRP A 695 37.09 29.30 -13.87
CA TRP A 695 37.22 29.37 -12.41
C TRP A 695 37.89 28.13 -11.80
N ARG A 696 37.61 26.93 -12.34
CA ARG A 696 38.17 25.66 -11.85
C ARG A 696 39.68 25.56 -12.03
N VAL A 697 40.23 26.22 -13.04
CA VAL A 697 41.64 26.03 -13.43
C VAL A 697 42.54 27.11 -12.86
N ARG A 698 42.11 28.38 -12.88
CA ARG A 698 42.97 29.48 -12.47
C ARG A 698 42.59 30.16 -11.16
N GLY A 699 41.36 29.99 -10.65
CA GLY A 699 40.83 30.88 -9.60
C GLY A 699 41.05 32.34 -10.01
N LEU A 700 40.21 32.87 -10.91
CA LEU A 700 40.42 34.18 -11.54
C LEU A 700 40.85 35.27 -10.55
N PRO A 701 41.53 36.34 -11.02
CA PRO A 701 41.80 37.51 -10.19
C PRO A 701 40.54 37.92 -9.43
N ARG A 702 40.72 38.31 -8.16
CA ARG A 702 39.69 38.67 -7.16
C ARG A 702 38.41 39.15 -7.82
N LEU A 703 37.25 38.72 -7.32
CA LEU A 703 35.89 39.08 -7.75
C LEU A 703 35.74 40.48 -8.41
N GLN A 704 36.41 41.48 -7.85
CA GLN A 704 36.55 42.83 -8.40
C GLN A 704 37.02 42.88 -9.87
N SER A 705 38.11 42.20 -10.26
CA SER A 705 38.62 42.22 -11.64
C SER A 705 37.65 41.60 -12.65
N LEU A 706 36.82 40.65 -12.21
CA LEU A 706 35.79 40.04 -13.05
C LEU A 706 34.57 40.95 -13.20
N LEU A 707 34.21 41.69 -12.14
CA LEU A 707 33.21 42.76 -12.19
C LEU A 707 33.67 43.87 -13.15
N ASP A 708 34.94 44.27 -13.09
CA ASP A 708 35.52 45.31 -13.94
C ASP A 708 35.51 44.92 -15.44
N ILE A 709 35.71 43.63 -15.76
CA ILE A 709 35.72 43.13 -17.15
C ILE A 709 34.30 42.93 -17.71
N LEU A 710 33.34 42.48 -16.89
CA LEU A 710 32.01 42.08 -17.36
C LEU A 710 30.93 43.16 -17.21
N GLY A 711 31.22 44.28 -16.53
CA GLY A 711 30.32 45.43 -16.40
C GLY A 711 28.96 45.10 -15.76
N GLU A 712 27.90 45.80 -16.19
CA GLU A 712 26.53 45.75 -15.64
C GLU A 712 25.80 44.40 -15.78
N ALA A 713 26.43 43.37 -16.38
CA ALA A 713 25.82 42.08 -16.70
C ALA A 713 25.44 41.20 -15.48
N ARG A 714 25.46 41.76 -14.25
CA ARG A 714 25.13 41.09 -12.98
C ARG A 714 25.87 39.75 -12.80
N PRO A 715 27.22 39.75 -12.77
CA PRO A 715 28.01 38.53 -12.77
C PRO A 715 27.86 37.71 -11.48
N LEU A 716 27.26 38.26 -10.41
CA LEU A 716 27.03 37.55 -9.14
C LEU A 716 26.25 36.23 -9.32
N ARG A 717 25.31 36.17 -10.27
CA ARG A 717 24.54 34.95 -10.58
C ARG A 717 25.38 33.86 -11.26
N TRP A 718 26.55 34.22 -11.78
CA TRP A 718 27.46 33.32 -12.49
C TRP A 718 28.55 32.78 -11.57
N ILE A 719 28.71 33.36 -10.37
CA ILE A 719 29.66 32.92 -9.36
C ILE A 719 29.10 31.69 -8.65
N PRO A 720 29.83 30.56 -8.65
CA PRO A 720 29.43 29.42 -7.84
C PRO A 720 29.59 29.74 -6.34
N PRO A 721 28.60 29.45 -5.47
CA PRO A 721 28.69 29.76 -4.04
C PRO A 721 29.89 29.13 -3.33
N TRP A 722 30.32 27.93 -3.76
CA TRP A 722 31.49 27.27 -3.18
C TRP A 722 32.81 28.03 -3.42
N ALA A 723 32.86 28.91 -4.41
CA ALA A 723 34.04 29.69 -4.75
C ALA A 723 34.27 30.93 -3.89
N VAL A 724 33.25 31.38 -3.15
CA VAL A 724 33.32 32.60 -2.33
C VAL A 724 34.07 32.32 -1.03
N ASP A 725 35.00 33.20 -0.68
CA ASP A 725 35.73 33.21 0.59
C ASP A 725 35.40 34.42 1.49
N ARG A 726 36.17 34.62 2.56
CA ARG A 726 35.94 35.72 3.51
C ARG A 726 36.31 37.09 2.93
N GLN A 727 37.39 37.20 2.15
CA GLN A 727 37.82 38.46 1.53
C GLN A 727 36.81 38.89 0.49
N ASP A 728 36.23 37.94 -0.26
CA ASP A 728 35.15 38.22 -1.22
C ASP A 728 33.90 38.77 -0.54
N LEU A 729 33.50 38.21 0.61
CA LEU A 729 32.35 38.72 1.39
C LEU A 729 32.62 40.13 1.96
N GLU A 730 33.84 40.41 2.39
CA GLU A 730 34.24 41.74 2.87
C GLU A 730 34.27 42.76 1.72
N ALA A 731 34.74 42.36 0.53
CA ALA A 731 34.69 43.20 -0.67
C ALA A 731 33.25 43.49 -1.10
N LEU A 732 32.38 42.47 -1.15
CA LEU A 732 30.94 42.64 -1.44
C LEU A 732 30.26 43.58 -0.44
N ARG A 733 30.63 43.50 0.85
CA ARG A 733 30.15 44.41 1.89
C ARG A 733 30.63 45.84 1.69
N ALA A 734 31.87 46.05 1.25
CA ALA A 734 32.38 47.37 0.92
C ALA A 734 31.65 47.98 -0.29
N THR A 735 31.39 47.19 -1.33
CA THR A 735 30.58 47.60 -2.50
C THR A 735 29.15 47.95 -2.11
N LEU A 736 28.56 47.18 -1.19
CA LEU A 736 27.25 47.48 -0.61
C LEU A 736 27.23 48.88 0.05
N GLY A 737 28.30 49.25 0.74
CA GLY A 737 28.47 50.58 1.34
C GLY A 737 28.55 51.72 0.33
N SER A 738 29.08 51.48 -0.88
CA SER A 738 29.13 52.48 -1.97
C SER A 738 27.81 52.65 -2.71
N LEU A 739 26.92 51.65 -2.69
CA LEU A 739 25.58 51.72 -3.31
C LEU A 739 24.58 52.58 -2.50
N GLY A 740 24.94 52.99 -1.27
CA GLY A 740 24.07 53.72 -0.35
C GLY A 740 23.92 55.23 -0.61
N ALA A 741 24.46 55.79 -1.70
CA ALA A 741 24.26 57.20 -2.05
C ALA A 741 22.96 57.39 -2.86
N PRO A 742 22.09 58.36 -2.54
CA PRO A 742 20.80 58.50 -3.20
C PRO A 742 20.95 59.02 -4.63
N GLY A 743 20.58 58.17 -5.59
CA GLY A 743 20.42 58.46 -7.01
C GLY A 743 19.02 58.09 -7.52
N SER A 744 18.77 58.39 -8.80
CA SER A 744 17.50 58.29 -9.56
C SER A 744 16.72 56.96 -9.38
N ASP A 745 15.44 56.94 -9.74
CA ASP A 745 14.60 55.71 -9.63
C ASP A 745 15.10 54.53 -10.48
N ALA A 746 15.91 54.79 -11.52
CA ALA A 746 16.58 53.76 -12.30
C ALA A 746 17.74 53.10 -11.52
N GLU A 747 18.57 53.90 -10.85
CA GLU A 747 19.65 53.42 -9.98
C GLU A 747 19.12 52.63 -8.78
N LYS A 748 17.92 52.97 -8.28
CA LYS A 748 17.21 52.19 -7.25
C LYS A 748 16.79 50.81 -7.75
N LEU A 749 16.22 50.72 -8.95
CA LEU A 749 15.79 49.44 -9.54
C LEU A 749 16.98 48.53 -9.85
N GLU A 750 18.09 49.10 -10.33
CA GLU A 750 19.33 48.35 -10.56
C GLU A 750 19.96 47.86 -9.26
N GLY A 751 19.94 48.70 -8.22
CA GLY A 751 20.34 48.33 -6.86
C GLY A 751 19.54 47.15 -6.32
N ASP A 752 18.20 47.17 -6.44
CA ASP A 752 17.35 46.10 -5.92
C ASP A 752 17.62 44.74 -6.57
N VAL A 753 17.81 44.69 -7.89
CA VAL A 753 18.09 43.41 -8.55
C VAL A 753 19.53 42.93 -8.31
N TRP A 754 20.46 43.85 -8.07
CA TRP A 754 21.79 43.49 -7.58
C TRP A 754 21.70 42.87 -6.19
N LEU A 755 20.91 43.47 -5.27
CA LEU A 755 20.66 42.91 -3.94
C LEU A 755 19.99 41.53 -3.98
N GLU A 756 19.01 41.32 -4.87
CA GLU A 756 18.42 39.99 -5.09
C GLU A 756 19.46 38.98 -5.57
N SER A 757 20.31 39.37 -6.52
CA SER A 757 21.38 38.50 -7.05
C SER A 757 22.46 38.19 -5.99
N LEU A 758 22.74 39.14 -5.11
CA LEU A 758 23.59 38.93 -3.94
C LEU A 758 22.94 37.94 -2.97
N LEU A 759 21.66 38.10 -2.64
CA LEU A 759 20.93 37.20 -1.74
C LEU A 759 20.85 35.76 -2.29
N GLU A 760 20.72 35.59 -3.61
CA GLU A 760 20.83 34.28 -4.28
C GLU A 760 22.20 33.63 -4.05
N LEU A 761 23.29 34.40 -4.26
CA LEU A 761 24.66 33.93 -4.02
C LEU A 761 24.87 33.54 -2.54
N LEU A 762 24.47 34.40 -1.60
CA LEU A 762 24.56 34.17 -0.16
C LEU A 762 23.71 32.97 0.30
N GLY A 763 22.59 32.71 -0.40
CA GLY A 763 21.76 31.52 -0.24
C GLY A 763 22.53 30.21 -0.44
N GLY A 764 23.52 30.20 -1.33
CA GLY A 764 24.34 29.02 -1.59
C GLY A 764 25.50 28.78 -0.62
N LEU A 765 25.80 29.72 0.29
CA LEU A 765 26.94 29.63 1.22
C LEU A 765 26.69 28.83 2.51
N GLY A 766 25.44 28.39 2.72
CA GLY A 766 24.89 27.92 4.01
C GLY A 766 25.59 26.76 4.72
N SER A 767 26.69 26.22 4.19
CA SER A 767 27.47 25.11 4.77
C SER A 767 28.83 25.51 5.35
N LYS A 768 29.37 26.71 5.07
CA LYS A 768 30.72 27.12 5.52
C LYS A 768 30.70 27.82 6.88
N ARG A 769 31.00 27.10 7.97
CA ARG A 769 31.04 27.63 9.35
C ARG A 769 31.97 28.84 9.53
N SER A 770 33.07 28.92 8.77
CA SER A 770 34.07 30.00 8.87
C SER A 770 33.59 31.35 8.32
N LEU A 771 32.60 31.36 7.42
CA LEU A 771 32.10 32.57 6.78
C LEU A 771 30.88 33.16 7.48
N LEU A 772 30.32 32.45 8.47
CA LEU A 772 29.07 32.83 9.14
C LEU A 772 29.07 34.25 9.73
N PRO A 773 30.11 34.75 10.42
CA PRO A 773 30.12 36.12 10.94
C PRO A 773 30.00 37.18 9.84
N SER A 774 30.80 37.07 8.77
CA SER A 774 30.78 38.00 7.64
C SER A 774 29.46 37.92 6.87
N LEU A 775 28.91 36.70 6.73
CA LEU A 775 27.59 36.47 6.13
C LEU A 775 26.47 37.16 6.93
N VAL A 776 26.45 37.00 8.26
CA VAL A 776 25.43 37.63 9.12
C VAL A 776 25.51 39.15 9.02
N LEU A 777 26.71 39.73 9.08
CA LEU A 777 26.91 41.18 8.92
C LEU A 777 26.42 41.69 7.57
N LEU A 778 26.75 40.99 6.48
CA LEU A 778 26.31 41.37 5.14
C LEU A 778 24.78 41.26 4.98
N LEU A 779 24.16 40.19 5.50
CA LEU A 779 22.70 40.04 5.50
C LEU A 779 22.01 41.12 6.34
N LEU A 780 22.60 41.52 7.47
CA LEU A 780 22.11 42.62 8.29
C LEU A 780 22.16 43.95 7.54
N ASP A 781 23.26 44.23 6.83
CA ASP A 781 23.38 45.45 6.03
C ASP A 781 22.37 45.47 4.88
N VAL A 782 22.17 44.32 4.21
CA VAL A 782 21.12 44.18 3.17
C VAL A 782 19.72 44.36 3.77
N TRP A 783 19.41 43.79 4.94
CA TRP A 783 18.12 43.98 5.60
C TRP A 783 17.89 45.45 6.01
N ARG A 784 18.92 46.16 6.48
CA ARG A 784 18.83 47.58 6.85
C ARG A 784 18.59 48.50 5.66
N MET A 785 19.10 48.15 4.48
CA MET A 785 18.96 48.96 3.26
C MET A 785 17.77 48.55 2.38
N GLY A 786 17.46 47.26 2.35
CA GLY A 786 16.48 46.67 1.44
C GLY A 786 15.06 47.14 1.75
N ARG A 787 14.34 47.59 0.71
CA ARG A 787 12.91 47.91 0.80
C ARG A 787 12.10 46.82 0.09
N GLY A 788 10.97 46.43 0.68
CA GLY A 788 10.10 45.38 0.11
C GLY A 788 10.79 44.01 0.08
N ARG A 789 10.91 43.40 -1.11
CA ARG A 789 11.27 41.99 -1.30
C ARG A 789 12.69 41.63 -0.85
N SER A 790 13.68 42.48 -1.15
CA SER A 790 15.09 42.26 -0.78
C SER A 790 15.27 42.24 0.75
N GLY A 791 14.59 43.14 1.46
CA GLY A 791 14.53 43.17 2.93
C GLY A 791 13.87 41.92 3.51
N THR A 792 12.72 41.50 2.96
CA THR A 792 12.04 40.26 3.40
C THR A 792 12.91 39.02 3.19
N MET A 793 13.57 38.90 2.04
CA MET A 793 14.47 37.79 1.73
C MET A 793 15.67 37.75 2.69
N ALA A 794 16.26 38.91 3.02
CA ALA A 794 17.32 39.00 4.00
C ALA A 794 16.85 38.60 5.42
N ALA A 795 15.66 39.06 5.82
CA ALA A 795 15.05 38.70 7.10
C ALA A 795 14.74 37.21 7.23
N ASP A 796 14.14 36.61 6.19
CA ASP A 796 13.89 35.17 6.11
C ASP A 796 15.20 34.38 6.23
N ARG A 797 16.26 34.86 5.55
CA ARG A 797 17.55 34.20 5.57
C ARG A 797 18.20 34.27 6.95
N LEU A 798 18.18 35.43 7.60
CA LEU A 798 18.65 35.59 8.98
C LEU A 798 17.88 34.68 9.95
N ARG A 799 16.56 34.57 9.79
CA ARG A 799 15.71 33.66 10.58
C ARG A 799 16.03 32.18 10.38
N SER A 800 16.53 31.79 9.22
CA SER A 800 16.94 30.41 8.94
C SER A 800 18.27 30.02 9.60
N LEU A 801 19.06 30.99 10.07
CA LEU A 801 20.34 30.72 10.73
C LEU A 801 20.15 30.37 12.21
N PRO A 802 21.07 29.60 12.83
CA PRO A 802 20.98 29.29 14.25
C PRO A 802 20.97 30.56 15.12
N ALA A 803 20.01 30.66 16.03
CA ALA A 803 19.84 31.81 16.92
C ALA A 803 21.13 32.22 17.66
N ALA A 804 21.91 31.24 18.13
CA ALA A 804 23.19 31.47 18.82
C ALA A 804 24.25 32.20 17.95
N ARG A 805 24.07 32.21 16.63
CA ARG A 805 24.97 32.87 15.67
C ARG A 805 24.47 34.24 15.22
N VAL A 806 23.16 34.49 15.30
CA VAL A 806 22.54 35.77 14.92
C VAL A 806 22.43 36.71 16.13
N LEU A 807 22.04 36.18 17.29
CA LEU A 807 21.79 36.95 18.51
C LEU A 807 22.96 37.87 18.92
N PRO A 808 24.24 37.47 18.86
CA PRO A 808 25.35 38.36 19.24
C PRO A 808 25.45 39.65 18.40
N PHE A 809 24.94 39.64 17.16
CA PHE A 809 24.94 40.81 16.27
C PHE A 809 23.69 41.67 16.42
N VAL A 810 22.57 41.06 16.80
CA VAL A 810 21.29 41.75 16.98
C VAL A 810 21.16 42.35 18.38
N LEU A 811 21.73 41.71 19.40
CA LEU A 811 21.61 42.15 20.80
C LEU A 811 22.11 43.59 21.04
N PRO A 812 23.23 44.05 20.47
CA PRO A 812 23.64 45.46 20.56
C PRO A 812 22.59 46.42 19.97
N MET A 813 21.99 46.08 18.83
CA MET A 813 20.94 46.90 18.21
C MET A 813 19.71 47.04 19.11
N LEU A 814 19.33 45.95 19.79
CA LEU A 814 18.22 45.98 20.75
C LEU A 814 18.55 46.86 21.97
N ARG A 815 19.79 46.83 22.47
CA ARG A 815 20.25 47.72 23.56
C ARG A 815 20.19 49.20 23.16
N GLU A 816 20.43 49.50 21.89
CA GLU A 816 20.33 50.84 21.31
C GLU A 816 18.87 51.26 21.01
N GLY A 817 17.89 50.39 21.23
CA GLY A 817 16.46 50.68 21.07
C GLY A 817 15.86 50.29 19.71
N HIS A 818 16.62 49.63 18.83
CA HIS A 818 16.14 49.19 17.51
C HIS A 818 15.28 47.92 17.58
N SER A 819 14.07 48.03 18.12
CA SER A 819 13.16 46.90 18.33
C SER A 819 12.74 46.14 17.07
N ALA A 820 12.80 46.77 15.88
CA ALA A 820 12.53 46.09 14.60
C ALA A 820 13.49 44.93 14.32
N ALA A 821 14.68 44.92 14.95
CA ALA A 821 15.63 43.82 14.83
C ALA A 821 15.12 42.49 15.44
N LEU A 822 13.99 42.48 16.16
CA LEU A 822 13.31 41.25 16.56
C LEU A 822 12.68 40.50 15.37
N GLU A 823 12.42 41.17 14.25
CA GLU A 823 11.85 40.56 13.05
C GLU A 823 12.78 39.47 12.46
N ILE A 824 14.09 39.73 12.52
CA ILE A 824 15.14 38.88 11.95
C ILE A 824 15.62 37.78 12.90
N LEU A 825 15.20 37.81 14.17
CA LEU A 825 15.56 36.77 15.14
C LEU A 825 14.78 35.47 14.89
N PRO A 826 15.45 34.31 14.89
CA PRO A 826 14.77 33.03 14.81
C PRO A 826 13.77 32.82 15.97
N GLY A 827 12.65 32.15 15.65
CA GLY A 827 11.59 31.81 16.61
C GLY A 827 12.00 30.84 17.72
N ASN A 828 13.19 30.23 17.63
CA ASN A 828 13.77 29.35 18.66
C ASN A 828 14.88 29.98 19.50
N THR A 829 15.14 31.29 19.36
CA THR A 829 16.14 31.99 20.18
C THR A 829 15.82 31.83 21.67
N VAL A 830 16.84 31.53 22.48
CA VAL A 830 16.68 31.31 23.93
C VAL A 830 16.24 32.59 24.62
N TRP A 831 15.22 32.50 25.47
CA TRP A 831 14.72 33.62 26.26
C TRP A 831 15.64 33.85 27.47
N GLY A 832 16.57 34.80 27.36
CA GLY A 832 17.50 35.15 28.44
C GLY A 832 17.00 36.28 29.36
N PRO A 833 17.65 36.50 30.53
CA PRO A 833 17.28 37.56 31.48
C PRO A 833 17.36 38.96 30.87
N GLU A 834 18.24 39.17 29.91
CA GLU A 834 18.40 40.45 29.23
C GLU A 834 17.24 40.78 28.27
N LEU A 835 16.83 39.80 27.44
CA LEU A 835 15.63 39.93 26.60
C LEU A 835 14.37 40.10 27.43
N MET A 836 14.31 39.43 28.60
CA MET A 836 13.23 39.63 29.56
C MET A 836 13.20 41.06 30.11
N ALA A 837 14.34 41.60 30.54
CA ALA A 837 14.43 42.97 31.05
C ALA A 837 13.97 43.99 29.99
N MET A 838 14.40 43.81 28.73
CA MET A 838 13.96 44.64 27.61
C MET A 838 12.45 44.51 27.34
N PHE A 839 11.90 43.30 27.38
CA PHE A 839 10.46 43.07 27.20
C PHE A 839 9.62 43.76 28.29
N LEU A 840 10.05 43.67 29.56
CA LEU A 840 9.36 44.32 30.69
C LEU A 840 9.35 45.85 30.57
N GLN A 841 10.42 46.42 30.02
CA GLN A 841 10.54 47.86 29.77
C GLN A 841 9.88 48.31 28.46
N ALA A 842 9.63 47.40 27.52
CA ALA A 842 9.08 47.74 26.20
C ALA A 842 7.68 48.38 26.31
N ARG A 843 7.48 49.45 25.54
CA ARG A 843 6.22 50.21 25.38
C ARG A 843 6.02 50.56 23.90
N GLY A 844 4.78 50.83 23.50
CA GLY A 844 4.44 51.18 22.11
C GLY A 844 4.95 50.15 21.09
N LEU A 845 5.53 50.62 19.98
CA LEU A 845 6.04 49.77 18.89
C LEU A 845 7.05 48.69 19.35
N ALA A 846 7.87 48.99 20.35
CA ALA A 846 8.82 47.99 20.87
C ALA A 846 8.08 46.78 21.45
N ARG A 847 6.96 47.00 22.14
CA ARG A 847 6.12 45.93 22.69
C ARG A 847 5.45 45.14 21.57
N THR A 848 4.96 45.82 20.53
CA THR A 848 4.39 45.17 19.34
C THR A 848 5.39 44.19 18.71
N HIS A 849 6.61 44.64 18.42
CA HIS A 849 7.66 43.78 17.83
C HIS A 849 8.01 42.57 18.71
N PHE A 850 8.03 42.73 20.04
CA PHE A 850 8.24 41.61 20.96
C PHE A 850 7.10 40.59 20.92
N LEU A 851 5.84 41.03 20.90
CA LEU A 851 4.68 40.15 20.86
C LEU A 851 4.60 39.42 19.52
N GLU A 852 4.81 40.10 18.39
CA GLU A 852 4.89 39.47 17.06
C GLU A 852 6.02 38.45 16.96
N TRP A 853 7.17 38.73 17.56
CA TRP A 853 8.25 37.77 17.64
C TRP A 853 7.90 36.55 18.50
N LEU A 854 7.20 36.74 19.61
CA LEU A 854 6.71 35.66 20.47
C LEU A 854 5.64 34.80 19.78
N GLN A 855 4.76 35.39 18.97
CA GLN A 855 3.74 34.66 18.21
C GLN A 855 4.35 33.74 17.13
N ARG A 856 5.46 34.17 16.51
CA ARG A 856 6.21 33.38 15.51
C ARG A 856 7.04 32.24 16.12
N ALA A 857 7.19 32.21 17.44
CA ALA A 857 7.99 31.22 18.13
C ALA A 857 7.26 29.87 18.22
N ASP A 858 8.01 28.77 18.10
CA ASP A 858 7.45 27.42 18.20
C ASP A 858 6.84 27.19 19.61
N PRO A 859 5.54 26.88 19.71
CA PRO A 859 4.88 26.51 20.96
C PRO A 859 5.57 25.40 21.74
N ALA A 860 6.25 24.47 21.05
CA ALA A 860 6.79 23.24 21.64
C ALA A 860 8.20 23.40 22.25
N GLN A 861 8.91 24.48 21.92
CA GLN A 861 10.26 24.71 22.44
C GLN A 861 10.17 25.60 23.68
N GLY A 862 10.16 24.95 24.85
CA GLY A 862 10.00 25.54 26.18
C GLY A 862 10.75 26.87 26.36
N ARG A 863 10.02 27.96 26.20
CA ARG A 863 10.43 29.32 26.63
C ARG A 863 9.76 29.64 27.96
N ASP A 864 9.62 28.65 28.83
CA ASP A 864 8.75 28.69 30.00
C ASP A 864 9.46 29.36 31.17
N GLY A 865 9.43 30.69 31.18
CA GLY A 865 9.59 31.44 32.40
C GLY A 865 8.22 31.86 32.88
N ARG A 866 7.81 31.44 34.10
CA ARG A 866 6.60 31.95 34.78
C ARG A 866 6.52 33.49 34.71
N MET A 867 7.67 34.15 34.81
CA MET A 867 7.83 35.60 34.66
C MET A 867 7.33 36.17 33.31
N LEU A 868 7.51 35.46 32.18
CA LEU A 868 6.99 35.90 30.87
C LEU A 868 5.47 35.88 30.89
N GLU A 869 4.89 34.81 31.42
CA GLU A 869 3.46 34.60 31.48
C GLU A 869 2.80 35.59 32.42
N ASP A 870 3.41 35.85 33.58
CA ASP A 870 2.94 36.87 34.52
C ASP A 870 3.00 38.27 33.87
N ALA A 871 4.04 38.57 33.09
CA ALA A 871 4.13 39.81 32.34
C ALA A 871 3.06 39.92 31.24
N LEU A 872 2.80 38.83 30.51
CA LEU A 872 1.73 38.80 29.51
C LEU A 872 0.34 38.96 30.15
N LEU A 873 0.08 38.30 31.29
CA LEU A 873 -1.16 38.48 32.05
C LEU A 873 -1.34 39.94 32.49
N ARG A 874 -0.28 40.60 32.96
CA ARG A 874 -0.31 42.05 33.26
C ARG A 874 -0.62 42.90 32.02
N ILE A 875 -0.02 42.59 30.87
CA ILE A 875 -0.32 43.30 29.61
C ILE A 875 -1.80 43.14 29.23
N VAL A 876 -2.37 41.94 29.35
CA VAL A 876 -3.80 41.69 29.10
C VAL A 876 -4.68 42.51 30.07
N HIS A 877 -4.23 42.73 31.29
CA HIS A 877 -4.96 43.50 32.30
C HIS A 877 -4.89 45.03 32.08
N GLU A 878 -3.69 45.54 31.76
CA GLU A 878 -3.32 46.96 31.86
C GLU A 878 -3.20 47.69 30.51
N ASP A 879 -3.02 46.99 29.37
CA ASP A 879 -2.74 47.61 28.07
C ASP A 879 -3.68 47.08 26.97
N ASP A 880 -4.78 47.80 26.74
CA ASP A 880 -5.78 47.46 25.73
C ASP A 880 -5.21 47.46 24.30
N GLY A 881 -4.16 48.24 24.01
CA GLY A 881 -3.55 48.33 22.68
C GLY A 881 -2.75 47.08 22.28
N HIS A 882 -2.31 46.29 23.25
CA HIS A 882 -1.52 45.07 23.04
C HIS A 882 -2.20 43.80 23.57
N ARG A 883 -3.39 43.95 24.17
CA ARG A 883 -4.17 42.87 24.80
C ARG A 883 -4.39 41.68 23.88
N GLU A 884 -4.88 41.92 22.67
CA GLU A 884 -5.19 40.83 21.72
C GLU A 884 -3.94 40.03 21.37
N ALA A 885 -2.83 40.72 21.04
CA ALA A 885 -1.57 40.08 20.72
C ALA A 885 -1.02 39.27 21.90
N ALA A 886 -1.15 39.77 23.13
CA ALA A 886 -0.76 39.06 24.35
C ALA A 886 -1.62 37.81 24.62
N LEU A 887 -2.95 37.89 24.42
CA LEU A 887 -3.86 36.74 24.52
C LEU A 887 -3.50 35.64 23.51
N GLN A 888 -3.15 36.01 22.28
CA GLN A 888 -2.72 35.05 21.25
C GLN A 888 -1.42 34.33 21.65
N VAL A 889 -0.44 35.06 22.19
CA VAL A 889 0.82 34.47 22.70
C VAL A 889 0.53 33.53 23.88
N LEU A 890 -0.30 33.97 24.84
CA LEU A 890 -0.67 33.16 26.01
C LEU A 890 -1.38 31.86 25.61
N ALA A 891 -2.33 31.89 24.68
CA ALA A 891 -3.05 30.70 24.22
C ALA A 891 -2.15 29.65 23.55
N GLY A 892 -1.02 30.09 22.98
CA GLY A 892 -0.03 29.26 22.30
C GLY A 892 0.97 28.56 23.22
N ARG A 893 1.02 28.86 24.52
CA ARG A 893 2.10 28.42 25.42
C ARG A 893 2.13 26.90 25.66
N ALA A 894 3.34 26.33 25.77
CA ALA A 894 3.56 24.94 26.19
C ALA A 894 3.04 24.66 27.61
N SER A 895 3.13 25.65 28.51
CA SER A 895 2.69 25.54 29.91
C SER A 895 1.24 25.07 30.07
N TRP A 896 0.38 25.29 29.08
CA TRP A 896 -0.96 24.72 29.06
C TRP A 896 -1.00 23.19 29.04
N GLY A 897 0.10 22.49 28.76
CA GLY A 897 0.22 21.03 28.83
C GLY A 897 0.44 20.50 30.26
N SER A 898 1.01 21.31 31.15
CA SER A 898 1.15 20.98 32.58
C SER A 898 -0.16 21.28 33.31
N ARG A 899 -0.67 20.34 34.12
CA ARG A 899 -1.90 20.55 34.89
C ARG A 899 -1.76 21.76 35.82
N GLU A 900 -0.67 21.86 36.58
CA GLU A 900 -0.46 22.96 37.54
C GLU A 900 -0.45 24.33 36.83
N ASP A 901 0.32 24.44 35.74
CA ASP A 901 0.45 25.71 35.03
C ASP A 901 -0.80 26.06 34.22
N ALA A 902 -1.53 25.07 33.69
CA ALA A 902 -2.83 25.28 33.06
C ALA A 902 -3.85 25.87 34.04
N PHE A 903 -3.89 25.38 35.30
CA PHE A 903 -4.75 25.97 36.33
C PHE A 903 -4.32 27.40 36.65
N ARG A 904 -3.03 27.68 36.84
CA ARG A 904 -2.56 29.06 37.12
C ARG A 904 -2.89 30.03 35.97
N LEU A 905 -2.60 29.65 34.72
CA LEU A 905 -2.86 30.50 33.56
C LEU A 905 -4.37 30.71 33.36
N ALA A 906 -5.16 29.65 33.52
CA ALA A 906 -6.61 29.74 33.48
C ALA A 906 -7.14 30.65 34.58
N ASP A 907 -6.61 30.59 35.80
CA ASP A 907 -7.08 31.42 36.91
C ASP A 907 -6.92 32.91 36.61
N GLY A 908 -5.76 33.31 36.10
CA GLY A 908 -5.50 34.70 35.71
C GLY A 908 -6.40 35.18 34.57
N LEU A 909 -6.67 34.33 33.58
CA LEU A 909 -7.54 34.69 32.45
C LEU A 909 -9.03 34.60 32.79
N ILE A 910 -9.47 33.60 33.55
CA ILE A 910 -10.87 33.43 33.97
C ILE A 910 -11.31 34.57 34.89
N GLU A 911 -10.41 35.09 35.72
CA GLU A 911 -10.67 36.31 36.48
C GLU A 911 -11.05 37.47 35.54
N ILE A 912 -10.28 37.67 34.47
CA ILE A 912 -10.54 38.72 33.47
C ILE A 912 -11.85 38.45 32.70
N VAL A 913 -12.08 37.19 32.31
CA VAL A 913 -13.32 36.76 31.64
C VAL A 913 -14.53 37.08 32.51
N ASN A 914 -14.48 36.78 33.81
CA ASN A 914 -15.58 36.99 34.74
C ASN A 914 -15.79 38.47 35.11
N GLN A 915 -14.73 39.29 35.13
CA GLN A 915 -14.83 40.71 35.47
C GLN A 915 -15.22 41.60 34.28
N LYS A 916 -14.74 41.28 33.07
CA LYS A 916 -14.86 42.14 31.87
C LYS A 916 -15.75 41.56 30.76
N ASP A 917 -16.38 40.41 30.98
CA ASP A 917 -17.16 39.68 29.95
C ASP A 917 -16.37 39.42 28.66
N ASP A 918 -15.06 39.15 28.81
CA ASP A 918 -14.13 39.12 27.68
C ASP A 918 -14.16 37.77 26.92
N ALA A 919 -14.85 37.77 25.78
CA ALA A 919 -14.91 36.64 24.86
C ALA A 919 -13.54 36.25 24.26
N GLN A 920 -12.63 37.20 24.06
CA GLN A 920 -11.29 36.92 23.52
C GLN A 920 -10.43 36.18 24.55
N ALA A 921 -10.52 36.57 25.83
CA ALA A 921 -9.87 35.85 26.91
C ALA A 921 -10.43 34.44 27.10
N LEU A 922 -11.76 34.25 26.97
CA LEU A 922 -12.37 32.92 26.99
C LEU A 922 -11.91 32.05 25.82
N ALA A 923 -11.76 32.63 24.62
CA ALA A 923 -11.22 31.93 23.46
C ALA A 923 -9.76 31.51 23.68
N ALA A 924 -8.94 32.39 24.29
CA ALA A 924 -7.55 32.08 24.63
C ALA A 924 -7.46 30.92 25.65
N VAL A 925 -8.28 30.94 26.70
CA VAL A 925 -8.41 29.83 27.67
C VAL A 925 -8.82 28.55 26.96
N SER A 926 -9.86 28.61 26.13
CA SER A 926 -10.38 27.43 25.41
C SER A 926 -9.33 26.79 24.51
N ARG A 927 -8.56 27.59 23.77
CA ARG A 927 -7.45 27.12 22.91
C ARG A 927 -6.30 26.55 23.72
N GLY A 928 -5.91 27.19 24.83
CA GLY A 928 -4.90 26.66 25.73
C GLY A 928 -5.29 25.27 26.26
N LEU A 929 -6.54 25.14 26.69
CA LEU A 929 -7.13 23.94 27.25
C LEU A 929 -7.27 22.76 26.25
N GLU A 930 -7.12 22.96 24.94
CA GLU A 930 -7.07 21.85 23.97
C GLU A 930 -5.92 20.87 24.24
N ARG A 931 -4.86 21.33 24.91
CA ARG A 931 -3.71 20.50 25.33
C ARG A 931 -3.98 19.69 26.60
N GLN A 932 -5.16 19.85 27.22
CA GLN A 932 -5.56 19.19 28.46
C GLN A 932 -6.63 18.11 28.23
N GLY A 933 -6.68 17.15 29.16
CA GLY A 933 -7.74 16.13 29.17
C GLY A 933 -9.12 16.71 29.52
N PRO A 934 -10.22 16.02 29.15
CA PRO A 934 -11.60 16.51 29.28
C PRO A 934 -11.97 16.90 30.73
N GLU A 935 -11.39 16.21 31.73
CA GLU A 935 -11.60 16.55 33.14
C GLU A 935 -11.09 17.94 33.52
N VAL A 936 -9.84 18.28 33.17
CA VAL A 936 -9.23 19.58 33.48
C VAL A 936 -9.94 20.68 32.70
N ARG A 937 -10.28 20.43 31.43
CA ARG A 937 -11.04 21.36 30.59
C ARG A 937 -12.39 21.69 31.22
N SER A 938 -13.14 20.67 31.64
CA SER A 938 -14.45 20.85 32.27
C SER A 938 -14.37 21.61 33.59
N ALA A 939 -13.38 21.28 34.44
CA ALA A 939 -13.19 21.91 35.74
C ALA A 939 -12.87 23.41 35.62
N LEU A 940 -12.05 23.78 34.64
CA LEU A 940 -11.66 25.17 34.42
C LEU A 940 -12.76 25.98 33.71
N LEU A 941 -13.42 25.42 32.69
CA LEU A 941 -14.56 26.09 32.05
C LEU A 941 -15.73 26.31 33.03
N ALA A 942 -15.97 25.39 33.96
CA ALA A 942 -17.01 25.53 34.98
C ALA A 942 -16.75 26.68 35.98
N ARG A 943 -15.54 27.25 36.02
CA ARG A 943 -15.20 28.44 36.84
C ARG A 943 -15.54 29.77 36.16
N VAL A 944 -15.94 29.74 34.89
CA VAL A 944 -16.47 30.93 34.21
C VAL A 944 -17.92 31.12 34.69
N THR A 945 -18.15 32.20 35.42
CA THR A 945 -19.41 32.49 36.12
C THR A 945 -20.19 33.64 35.50
N THR A 946 -19.58 34.42 34.59
CA THR A 946 -20.28 35.52 33.92
C THR A 946 -21.51 35.04 33.12
N PRO A 947 -22.68 35.67 33.28
CA PRO A 947 -23.86 35.40 32.46
C PRO A 947 -23.65 35.69 30.98
N ALA A 948 -22.83 36.69 30.63
CA ALA A 948 -22.66 37.16 29.25
C ALA A 948 -22.09 36.07 28.34
N LEU A 949 -21.19 35.23 28.88
CA LEU A 949 -20.50 34.16 28.14
C LEU A 949 -21.02 32.76 28.48
N ARG A 950 -22.16 32.68 29.18
CA ARG A 950 -22.73 31.42 29.65
C ARG A 950 -23.07 30.49 28.48
N THR A 951 -23.51 31.04 27.36
CA THR A 951 -23.86 30.26 26.15
C THR A 951 -22.65 29.58 25.53
N GLU A 952 -21.52 30.28 25.45
CA GLU A 952 -20.24 29.80 24.92
C GLU A 952 -19.68 28.69 25.81
N VAL A 953 -19.66 28.92 27.13
CA VAL A 953 -19.21 27.95 28.13
C VAL A 953 -20.08 26.70 28.10
N VAL A 954 -21.41 26.85 28.11
CA VAL A 954 -22.36 25.72 28.05
C VAL A 954 -22.20 24.95 26.74
N THR A 955 -21.97 25.63 25.62
CA THR A 955 -21.74 24.96 24.33
C THR A 955 -20.45 24.15 24.35
N ALA A 956 -19.35 24.70 24.88
CA ALA A 956 -18.09 23.98 25.01
C ALA A 956 -18.22 22.77 25.97
N LEU A 957 -18.91 22.93 27.10
CA LEU A 957 -19.15 21.85 28.06
C LEU A 957 -20.09 20.77 27.51
N ALA A 958 -21.11 21.14 26.74
CA ALA A 958 -22.02 20.17 26.10
C ALA A 958 -21.26 19.21 25.17
N LEU A 959 -20.34 19.75 24.36
CA LEU A 959 -19.49 18.92 23.50
C LEU A 959 -18.55 18.01 24.33
N LEU A 960 -17.96 18.53 25.41
CA LEU A 960 -17.12 17.73 26.31
C LEU A 960 -17.91 16.60 26.99
N VAL A 961 -19.14 16.84 27.43
CA VAL A 961 -20.01 15.82 28.04
C VAL A 961 -20.42 14.74 27.03
N LEU A 962 -20.64 15.11 25.76
CA LEU A 962 -20.91 14.13 24.71
C LEU A 962 -19.70 13.22 24.41
N ASP A 963 -18.48 13.73 24.60
CA ASP A 963 -17.26 12.96 24.42
C ASP A 963 -16.90 12.11 25.66
N ASP A 964 -17.15 12.64 26.87
CA ASP A 964 -16.95 11.92 28.13
C ASP A 964 -18.15 12.13 29.10
N PRO A 965 -19.13 11.22 29.10
CA PRO A 965 -20.30 11.29 29.99
C PRO A 965 -19.97 11.19 31.48
N SER A 966 -18.76 10.78 31.87
CA SER A 966 -18.36 10.72 33.28
C SER A 966 -18.27 12.11 33.92
N LEU A 967 -18.13 13.15 33.10
CA LEU A 967 -18.06 14.56 33.52
C LEU A 967 -19.37 15.09 34.10
N GLU A 968 -20.51 14.48 33.80
CA GLU A 968 -21.83 14.92 34.30
C GLU A 968 -21.86 15.05 35.83
N LYS A 969 -21.21 14.12 36.54
CA LYS A 969 -21.15 14.10 38.01
C LYS A 969 -20.22 15.15 38.60
N LYS A 970 -19.36 15.75 37.77
CA LYS A 970 -18.34 16.72 38.19
C LYS A 970 -18.77 18.17 37.95
N LEU A 971 -19.82 18.40 37.15
CA LEU A 971 -20.35 19.73 36.87
C LEU A 971 -21.32 20.20 37.98
N PRO A 972 -21.33 21.51 38.31
CA PRO A 972 -22.35 22.08 39.19
C PRO A 972 -23.76 21.84 38.67
N ALA A 973 -24.73 21.57 39.55
CA ALA A 973 -26.10 21.21 39.15
C ALA A 973 -26.81 22.27 38.29
N GLU A 974 -26.50 23.56 38.49
CA GLU A 974 -27.05 24.64 37.66
C GLU A 974 -26.50 24.63 36.25
N LEU A 975 -25.19 24.44 36.13
CA LEU A 975 -24.49 24.40 34.85
C LEU A 975 -24.83 23.13 34.08
N MET A 976 -24.97 22.01 34.78
CA MET A 976 -25.45 20.76 34.19
C MET A 976 -26.86 20.95 33.62
N ARG A 977 -27.80 21.60 34.34
CA ARG A 977 -29.14 21.90 33.79
C ARG A 977 -29.08 22.68 32.49
N ASP A 978 -28.13 23.60 32.34
CA ASP A 978 -27.97 24.37 31.10
C ASP A 978 -27.33 23.55 29.99
N VAL A 979 -26.36 22.71 30.33
CA VAL A 979 -25.78 21.73 29.41
C VAL A 979 -26.84 20.75 28.93
N GLU A 980 -27.71 20.25 29.81
CA GLU A 980 -28.84 19.39 29.45
C GLU A 980 -29.79 20.07 28.47
N ARG A 981 -30.18 21.33 28.76
CA ARG A 981 -31.00 22.13 27.82
C ARG A 981 -30.31 22.33 26.48
N ARG A 982 -29.01 22.57 26.47
CA ARG A 982 -28.22 22.72 25.24
C ARG A 982 -28.16 21.40 24.46
N LEU A 983 -27.94 20.28 25.13
CA LEU A 983 -27.95 18.95 24.54
C LEU A 983 -29.34 18.58 24.00
N GLU A 984 -30.40 18.97 24.69
CA GLU A 984 -31.78 18.80 24.23
C GLU A 984 -32.03 19.60 22.95
N ALA A 985 -31.60 20.88 22.90
CA ALA A 985 -31.69 21.70 21.70
C ALA A 985 -30.90 21.08 20.52
N LEU A 986 -29.68 20.59 20.77
CA LEU A 986 -28.87 19.88 19.78
C LEU A 986 -29.50 18.55 19.33
N ALA A 987 -30.27 17.89 20.20
CA ALA A 987 -30.95 16.65 19.88
C ALA A 987 -32.24 16.87 19.07
N TRP A 988 -33.02 17.91 19.35
CA TRP A 988 -34.39 18.01 18.82
C TRP A 988 -34.72 19.31 18.06
N GLU A 989 -34.07 20.42 18.38
CA GLU A 989 -34.49 21.76 17.92
C GLU A 989 -33.69 22.27 16.71
N VAL A 990 -32.56 21.63 16.41
CA VAL A 990 -31.76 21.95 15.23
C VAL A 990 -32.29 21.29 13.95
N PRO A 991 -32.12 21.91 12.76
CA PRO A 991 -32.58 21.32 11.49
C PRO A 991 -31.98 19.94 11.17
N GLU A 992 -30.85 19.63 11.79
CA GLU A 992 -30.15 18.36 11.69
C GLU A 992 -29.74 17.91 13.10
N PRO A 993 -30.59 17.09 13.76
CA PRO A 993 -30.32 16.54 15.08
C PRO A 993 -28.92 15.94 15.24
N GLU A 994 -28.21 16.36 16.29
CA GLU A 994 -26.89 15.82 16.61
C GLU A 994 -27.02 14.41 17.21
N VAL A 995 -26.45 13.43 16.51
CA VAL A 995 -26.65 12.00 16.84
C VAL A 995 -26.14 11.61 18.22
N LYS A 996 -25.03 12.20 18.66
CA LYS A 996 -24.48 11.97 20.01
C LYS A 996 -25.45 12.51 21.07
N ALA A 997 -26.01 13.69 20.87
CA ALA A 997 -27.01 14.28 21.77
C ALA A 997 -28.30 13.45 21.82
N MET A 998 -28.82 12.99 20.67
CA MET A 998 -29.99 12.09 20.65
C MET A 998 -29.74 10.81 21.45
N LYS A 999 -28.57 10.17 21.29
CA LYS A 999 -28.20 8.97 22.06
C LYS A 999 -28.10 9.26 23.55
N TRP A 1000 -27.54 10.40 23.90
CA TRP A 1000 -27.39 10.85 25.28
C TRP A 1000 -28.77 11.00 25.95
N MET A 1001 -29.72 11.66 25.28
CA MET A 1001 -31.11 11.80 25.76
C MET A 1001 -31.82 10.44 25.93
N VAL A 1002 -31.59 9.51 25.01
CA VAL A 1002 -32.14 8.14 25.02
C VAL A 1002 -31.59 7.32 26.19
N LEU A 1003 -30.29 7.41 26.47
CA LEU A 1003 -29.65 6.69 27.58
C LEU A 1003 -30.20 7.15 28.93
N ARG A 1004 -30.47 8.45 29.08
CA ARG A 1004 -31.03 9.02 30.32
C ARG A 1004 -32.54 8.87 30.45
N ARG A 1005 -33.22 8.30 29.45
CA ARG A 1005 -34.68 8.18 29.40
C ARG A 1005 -35.38 9.52 29.67
N ALA A 1006 -34.88 10.57 29.03
CA ALA A 1006 -35.46 11.90 29.16
C ALA A 1006 -36.97 11.87 28.79
N PRO A 1007 -37.79 12.73 29.40
CA PRO A 1007 -39.22 12.79 29.11
C PRO A 1007 -39.46 13.08 27.61
N HIS A 1008 -40.55 12.57 27.07
CA HIS A 1008 -40.94 12.74 25.66
C HIS A 1008 -39.96 12.20 24.58
N VAL A 1009 -38.88 11.50 24.94
CA VAL A 1009 -37.93 10.95 23.95
C VAL A 1009 -38.60 10.06 22.91
N VAL A 1010 -39.55 9.21 23.30
CA VAL A 1010 -40.29 8.36 22.36
C VAL A 1010 -41.12 9.19 21.38
N GLU A 1011 -41.81 10.22 21.87
CA GLU A 1011 -42.62 11.13 21.06
C GLU A 1011 -41.75 11.90 20.05
N ARG A 1012 -40.63 12.48 20.52
CA ARG A 1012 -39.66 13.20 19.69
C ARG A 1012 -39.05 12.31 18.61
N LEU A 1013 -38.58 11.11 18.99
CA LEU A 1013 -38.02 10.15 18.03
C LEU A 1013 -39.06 9.66 17.01
N THR A 1014 -40.32 9.51 17.43
CA THR A 1014 -41.42 9.15 16.53
C THR A 1014 -41.67 10.26 15.51
N GLY A 1015 -41.69 11.52 15.94
CA GLY A 1015 -41.78 12.67 15.03
C GLY A 1015 -40.62 12.75 14.02
N LEU A 1016 -39.43 12.27 14.39
CA LEU A 1016 -38.29 12.22 13.48
C LEU A 1016 -38.39 11.12 12.41
N LEU A 1017 -39.35 10.19 12.48
CA LEU A 1017 -39.57 9.18 11.44
C LEU A 1017 -40.10 9.78 10.13
N ILE A 1018 -40.63 11.01 10.16
CA ILE A 1018 -41.07 11.74 8.96
C ILE A 1018 -40.10 12.86 8.56
N HIS A 1019 -38.91 12.91 9.16
CA HIS A 1019 -37.93 13.96 8.90
C HIS A 1019 -37.45 13.95 7.43
N ARG A 1020 -37.18 15.13 6.85
CA ARG A 1020 -36.75 15.26 5.43
C ARG A 1020 -35.49 14.44 5.10
N LYS A 1021 -34.52 14.37 6.02
CA LYS A 1021 -33.26 13.66 5.83
C LYS A 1021 -33.37 12.17 6.18
N PRO A 1022 -33.00 11.26 5.26
CA PRO A 1022 -33.03 9.82 5.51
C PRO A 1022 -32.19 9.36 6.71
N SER A 1023 -30.97 9.89 6.85
CA SER A 1023 -30.05 9.50 7.93
C SER A 1023 -30.66 9.72 9.32
N VAL A 1024 -31.42 10.82 9.50
CA VAL A 1024 -32.11 11.15 10.76
C VAL A 1024 -33.25 10.16 11.04
N ARG A 1025 -34.10 9.87 10.04
CA ARG A 1025 -35.20 8.88 10.17
C ARG A 1025 -34.68 7.52 10.64
N LEU A 1026 -33.59 7.05 10.03
CA LEU A 1026 -33.00 5.75 10.36
C LEU A 1026 -32.36 5.72 11.75
N HIS A 1027 -31.70 6.80 12.17
CA HIS A 1027 -31.16 6.90 13.53
C HIS A 1027 -32.28 6.95 14.57
N ALA A 1028 -33.34 7.72 14.32
CA ALA A 1028 -34.49 7.80 15.20
C ALA A 1028 -35.17 6.43 15.37
N HIS A 1029 -35.40 5.71 14.25
CA HIS A 1029 -35.93 4.35 14.27
C HIS A 1029 -35.05 3.38 15.06
N ARG A 1030 -33.72 3.45 14.91
CA ARG A 1030 -32.81 2.59 15.67
C ARG A 1030 -32.87 2.87 17.17
N LEU A 1031 -33.00 4.13 17.57
CA LEU A 1031 -33.08 4.52 18.98
C LEU A 1031 -34.42 4.11 19.61
N LEU A 1032 -35.52 4.18 18.85
CA LEU A 1032 -36.84 3.69 19.29
C LEU A 1032 -36.82 2.21 19.69
N LYS A 1033 -36.03 1.37 19.01
CA LYS A 1033 -35.91 -0.07 19.32
C LYS A 1033 -35.59 -0.36 20.79
N VAL A 1034 -34.85 0.53 21.46
CA VAL A 1034 -34.41 0.36 22.86
C VAL A 1034 -35.37 1.06 23.85
N GLN A 1035 -36.25 1.95 23.36
CA GLN A 1035 -37.12 2.78 24.19
C GLN A 1035 -38.56 2.29 24.25
N VAL A 1036 -39.04 1.58 23.23
CA VAL A 1036 -40.42 1.08 23.18
C VAL A 1036 -40.48 -0.45 23.23
N PRO A 1037 -41.56 -1.04 23.76
CA PRO A 1037 -41.81 -2.48 23.67
C PRO A 1037 -41.82 -2.97 22.22
N ARG A 1038 -41.53 -4.26 22.01
CA ARG A 1038 -41.44 -4.87 20.67
C ARG A 1038 -42.66 -4.59 19.80
N GLU A 1039 -43.88 -4.74 20.33
CA GLU A 1039 -45.10 -4.52 19.55
C GLU A 1039 -45.24 -3.08 19.09
N GLN A 1040 -44.99 -2.12 19.98
CA GLN A 1040 -45.00 -0.70 19.63
C GLN A 1040 -43.88 -0.35 18.65
N TYR A 1041 -42.71 -0.97 18.76
CA TYR A 1041 -41.62 -0.80 17.78
C TYR A 1041 -42.02 -1.29 16.38
N LEU A 1042 -42.68 -2.45 16.30
CA LEU A 1042 -43.18 -2.99 15.03
C LEU A 1042 -44.25 -2.07 14.44
N GLU A 1043 -45.17 -1.56 15.25
CA GLU A 1043 -46.17 -0.59 14.80
C GLU A 1043 -45.53 0.68 14.23
N LEU A 1044 -44.56 1.27 14.95
CA LEU A 1044 -43.81 2.45 14.48
C LEU A 1044 -42.97 2.17 13.23
N THR A 1045 -42.58 0.91 13.00
CA THR A 1045 -41.82 0.51 11.81
C THR A 1045 -42.70 0.54 10.54
N ARG A 1046 -44.03 0.45 10.67
CA ARG A 1046 -44.96 0.54 9.53
C ARG A 1046 -44.87 1.88 8.82
N GLU A 1047 -44.62 2.98 9.54
CA GLU A 1047 -44.45 4.31 8.94
C GLU A 1047 -43.30 4.36 7.93
N LEU A 1048 -42.25 3.55 8.14
CA LEU A 1048 -41.11 3.47 7.22
C LEU A 1048 -41.40 2.68 5.93
N LEU A 1049 -42.55 1.99 5.81
CA LEU A 1049 -42.95 1.34 4.56
C LEU A 1049 -43.28 2.35 3.45
N LYS A 1050 -43.62 3.58 3.83
CA LYS A 1050 -43.93 4.70 2.93
C LYS A 1050 -42.71 5.56 2.59
N ASP A 1051 -41.53 5.18 3.07
CA ASP A 1051 -40.30 5.97 2.89
C ASP A 1051 -39.89 6.03 1.40
N ALA A 1052 -39.42 7.21 0.97
CA ALA A 1052 -38.89 7.41 -0.37
C ALA A 1052 -37.62 6.57 -0.62
N GLU A 1053 -36.82 6.32 0.42
CA GLU A 1053 -35.59 5.56 0.34
C GLU A 1053 -35.83 4.05 0.34
N ALA A 1054 -35.47 3.39 -0.76
CA ALA A 1054 -35.66 1.95 -0.96
C ALA A 1054 -35.03 1.11 0.18
N GLY A 1055 -33.84 1.52 0.66
CA GLY A 1055 -33.12 0.82 1.72
C GLY A 1055 -33.86 0.82 3.07
N HIS A 1056 -34.58 1.90 3.38
CA HIS A 1056 -35.39 1.99 4.60
C HIS A 1056 -36.62 1.10 4.51
N VAL A 1057 -37.32 1.14 3.37
CA VAL A 1057 -38.49 0.30 3.13
C VAL A 1057 -38.10 -1.18 3.21
N VAL A 1058 -36.99 -1.59 2.59
CA VAL A 1058 -36.47 -2.98 2.69
C VAL A 1058 -36.20 -3.38 4.14
N ARG A 1059 -35.60 -2.48 4.94
CA ARG A 1059 -35.32 -2.73 6.36
C ARG A 1059 -36.61 -2.81 7.18
N ALA A 1060 -37.58 -1.96 6.90
CA ALA A 1060 -38.89 -1.96 7.54
C ALA A 1060 -39.65 -3.25 7.24
N VAL A 1061 -39.74 -3.63 5.95
CA VAL A 1061 -40.33 -4.90 5.50
C VAL A 1061 -39.71 -6.08 6.24
N ARG A 1062 -38.37 -6.18 6.26
CA ARG A 1062 -37.68 -7.26 6.99
C ARG A 1062 -37.98 -7.23 8.49
N THR A 1063 -37.94 -6.06 9.12
CA THR A 1063 -38.19 -5.93 10.55
C THR A 1063 -39.60 -6.38 10.92
N LEU A 1064 -40.60 -6.04 10.10
CA LEU A 1064 -42.00 -6.42 10.29
C LEU A 1064 -42.23 -7.91 10.04
N THR A 1065 -41.65 -8.47 8.97
CA THR A 1065 -41.89 -9.86 8.57
C THR A 1065 -41.11 -10.86 9.43
N PHE A 1066 -39.84 -10.62 9.72
CA PHE A 1066 -39.11 -11.42 10.73
C PHE A 1066 -39.68 -11.21 12.14
N GLY A 1067 -40.25 -10.03 12.40
CA GLY A 1067 -40.96 -9.71 13.63
C GLY A 1067 -42.29 -10.47 13.78
N GLY A 1068 -42.82 -11.09 12.72
CA GLY A 1068 -44.11 -11.77 12.75
C GLY A 1068 -45.31 -10.83 12.83
N HIS A 1069 -45.16 -9.57 12.42
CA HIS A 1069 -46.19 -8.54 12.60
C HIS A 1069 -47.29 -8.64 11.54
N LEU A 1070 -48.35 -9.40 11.85
CA LEU A 1070 -49.48 -9.66 10.96
C LEU A 1070 -50.20 -8.41 10.41
N PRO A 1071 -50.39 -7.31 11.18
CA PRO A 1071 -51.05 -6.11 10.66
C PRO A 1071 -50.35 -5.49 9.44
N ALA A 1072 -49.04 -5.69 9.28
CA ALA A 1072 -48.29 -5.17 8.13
C ALA A 1072 -48.43 -6.03 6.86
N VAL A 1073 -49.04 -7.22 6.91
CA VAL A 1073 -49.08 -8.15 5.76
C VAL A 1073 -49.73 -7.50 4.53
N ALA A 1074 -50.83 -6.76 4.71
CA ALA A 1074 -51.50 -6.07 3.61
C ALA A 1074 -50.62 -4.96 2.99
N GLU A 1075 -49.94 -4.17 3.83
CA GLU A 1075 -49.03 -3.11 3.38
C GLU A 1075 -47.79 -3.67 2.68
N VAL A 1076 -47.20 -4.75 3.21
CA VAL A 1076 -46.08 -5.45 2.56
C VAL A 1076 -46.54 -6.05 1.22
N ALA A 1077 -47.75 -6.62 1.15
CA ALA A 1077 -48.32 -7.13 -0.09
C ALA A 1077 -48.62 -6.02 -1.12
N ALA A 1078 -48.89 -4.79 -0.67
CA ALA A 1078 -49.03 -3.64 -1.55
C ALA A 1078 -47.70 -3.19 -2.19
N LEU A 1079 -46.55 -3.63 -1.67
CA LEU A 1079 -45.22 -3.34 -2.18
C LEU A 1079 -44.71 -4.35 -3.23
N LEU A 1080 -45.44 -5.43 -3.51
CA LEU A 1080 -45.10 -6.40 -4.55
C LEU A 1080 -44.93 -5.80 -5.96
N PRO A 1081 -45.74 -4.82 -6.40
CA PRO A 1081 -45.55 -4.14 -7.68
C PRO A 1081 -44.65 -2.90 -7.61
N ASP A 1082 -43.94 -2.65 -6.49
CA ASP A 1082 -43.09 -1.47 -6.35
C ASP A 1082 -42.01 -1.46 -7.45
N ARG A 1083 -41.85 -0.32 -8.15
CA ARG A 1083 -40.88 -0.15 -9.24
C ARG A 1083 -39.43 -0.35 -8.78
N ARG A 1084 -39.17 -0.21 -7.47
CA ARG A 1084 -37.88 -0.46 -6.84
C ARG A 1084 -37.72 -1.97 -6.62
N ASN A 1085 -36.97 -2.63 -7.50
CA ASN A 1085 -36.74 -4.09 -7.45
C ASN A 1085 -36.32 -4.63 -6.08
N ALA A 1086 -35.55 -3.88 -5.28
CA ALA A 1086 -35.14 -4.30 -3.95
C ALA A 1086 -36.32 -4.37 -2.95
N VAL A 1087 -37.26 -3.43 -3.03
CA VAL A 1087 -38.47 -3.37 -2.19
C VAL A 1087 -39.42 -4.50 -2.57
N ALA A 1088 -39.70 -4.68 -3.86
CA ALA A 1088 -40.55 -5.74 -4.37
C ALA A 1088 -40.03 -7.14 -3.98
N ARG A 1089 -38.71 -7.38 -4.09
CA ARG A 1089 -38.09 -8.63 -3.63
C ARG A 1089 -38.17 -8.81 -2.12
N ALA A 1090 -37.89 -7.76 -1.34
CA ALA A 1090 -37.98 -7.84 0.11
C ALA A 1090 -39.41 -8.11 0.58
N ALA A 1091 -40.42 -7.54 -0.08
CA ALA A 1091 -41.83 -7.81 0.17
C ALA A 1091 -42.17 -9.27 -0.14
N TRP A 1092 -41.73 -9.78 -1.30
CA TRP A 1092 -41.89 -11.18 -1.68
C TRP A 1092 -41.28 -12.13 -0.65
N ASP A 1093 -39.98 -11.98 -0.36
CA ASP A 1093 -39.25 -12.82 0.58
C ASP A 1093 -39.85 -12.71 1.99
N GLY A 1094 -40.25 -11.51 2.40
CA GLY A 1094 -40.86 -11.25 3.69
C GLY A 1094 -42.21 -11.95 3.87
N LEU A 1095 -43.06 -11.95 2.83
CA LEU A 1095 -44.33 -12.67 2.87
C LEU A 1095 -44.13 -14.19 2.92
N LEU A 1096 -43.09 -14.72 2.25
CA LEU A 1096 -42.71 -16.14 2.37
C LEU A 1096 -42.25 -16.49 3.79
N VAL A 1097 -41.49 -15.60 4.45
CA VAL A 1097 -41.05 -15.77 5.85
C VAL A 1097 -42.22 -15.81 6.82
N MET A 1098 -43.27 -15.02 6.57
CA MET A 1098 -44.51 -15.03 7.37
C MET A 1098 -45.28 -16.35 7.24
N GLY A 1099 -45.05 -17.11 6.18
CA GLY A 1099 -45.56 -18.46 5.98
C GLY A 1099 -47.09 -18.52 5.99
N GLY A 1100 -47.64 -19.64 6.48
CA GLY A 1100 -49.08 -19.89 6.50
C GLY A 1100 -49.90 -18.86 7.26
N ALA A 1101 -49.31 -18.12 8.22
CA ALA A 1101 -50.01 -17.09 8.98
C ALA A 1101 -50.42 -15.88 8.12
N ALA A 1102 -49.76 -15.64 6.99
CA ALA A 1102 -50.11 -14.57 6.05
C ALA A 1102 -51.24 -14.97 5.07
N LEU A 1103 -51.51 -16.28 4.87
CA LEU A 1103 -52.46 -16.77 3.85
C LEU A 1103 -53.88 -16.19 3.98
N PRO A 1104 -54.50 -16.07 5.17
CA PRO A 1104 -55.85 -15.52 5.28
C PRO A 1104 -55.92 -14.06 4.79
N ILE A 1105 -54.93 -13.25 5.16
CA ILE A 1105 -54.86 -11.84 4.76
C ILE A 1105 -54.55 -11.72 3.26
N LEU A 1106 -53.60 -12.51 2.75
CA LEU A 1106 -53.24 -12.51 1.32
C LEU A 1106 -54.40 -12.97 0.42
N ARG A 1107 -55.19 -13.97 0.84
CA ARG A 1107 -56.40 -14.39 0.11
C ARG A 1107 -57.48 -13.30 0.13
N GLY A 1108 -57.63 -12.60 1.25
CA GLY A 1108 -58.48 -11.42 1.36
C GLY A 1108 -58.05 -10.31 0.39
N GLU A 1109 -56.75 -9.99 0.33
CA GLU A 1109 -56.20 -9.01 -0.62
C GLU A 1109 -56.35 -9.46 -2.08
N LEU A 1110 -56.16 -10.76 -2.38
CA LEU A 1110 -56.32 -11.32 -3.73
C LEU A 1110 -57.75 -11.16 -4.26
N ALA A 1111 -58.76 -11.32 -3.40
CA ALA A 1111 -60.18 -11.17 -3.78
C ALA A 1111 -60.51 -9.75 -4.27
N HIS A 1112 -59.78 -8.74 -3.77
CA HIS A 1112 -60.01 -7.32 -4.05
C HIS A 1112 -58.95 -6.70 -4.98
N ALA A 1113 -57.96 -7.48 -5.45
CA ALA A 1113 -56.84 -6.98 -6.24
C ALA A 1113 -57.16 -6.82 -7.74
N ARG A 1114 -56.64 -5.73 -8.34
CA ARG A 1114 -56.63 -5.48 -9.79
C ARG A 1114 -55.79 -6.55 -10.54
N PRO A 1115 -56.02 -6.79 -11.85
CA PRO A 1115 -55.44 -7.92 -12.58
C PRO A 1115 -53.91 -8.04 -12.51
N ASP A 1116 -53.21 -6.91 -12.53
CA ASP A 1116 -51.75 -6.78 -12.40
C ASP A 1116 -51.24 -7.20 -11.01
N ARG A 1117 -51.90 -6.73 -9.94
CA ARG A 1117 -51.57 -7.09 -8.55
C ARG A 1117 -52.01 -8.52 -8.21
N ARG A 1118 -53.11 -9.00 -8.83
CA ARG A 1118 -53.67 -10.33 -8.64
C ARG A 1118 -52.70 -11.43 -9.08
N ALA A 1119 -52.00 -11.24 -10.20
CA ALA A 1119 -50.99 -12.18 -10.68
C ALA A 1119 -49.82 -12.35 -9.69
N LEU A 1120 -49.34 -11.26 -9.09
CA LEU A 1120 -48.25 -11.29 -8.11
C LEU A 1120 -48.68 -11.95 -6.79
N LEU A 1121 -49.86 -11.58 -6.27
CA LEU A 1121 -50.43 -12.19 -5.06
C LEU A 1121 -50.71 -13.68 -5.25
N ALA A 1122 -51.27 -14.07 -6.40
CA ALA A 1122 -51.53 -15.48 -6.72
C ALA A 1122 -50.23 -16.29 -6.71
N ARG A 1123 -49.15 -15.76 -7.30
CA ARG A 1123 -47.85 -16.45 -7.28
C ARG A 1123 -47.29 -16.59 -5.86
N VAL A 1124 -47.39 -15.56 -4.99
CA VAL A 1124 -46.94 -15.67 -3.58
C VAL A 1124 -47.74 -16.75 -2.85
N ILE A 1125 -49.06 -16.75 -3.02
CA ILE A 1125 -49.97 -17.72 -2.41
C ILE A 1125 -49.65 -19.13 -2.88
N SER A 1126 -49.47 -19.34 -4.20
CA SER A 1126 -49.07 -20.64 -4.75
C SER A 1126 -47.72 -21.10 -4.19
N SER A 1127 -46.73 -20.21 -4.06
CA SER A 1127 -45.43 -20.56 -3.45
C SER A 1127 -45.53 -20.91 -1.95
N LEU A 1128 -46.50 -20.34 -1.22
CA LEU A 1128 -46.79 -20.70 0.17
C LEU A 1128 -47.55 -22.03 0.29
N GLU A 1129 -48.35 -22.39 -0.71
CA GLU A 1129 -49.17 -23.61 -0.76
C GLU A 1129 -48.40 -24.83 -1.32
N GLU A 1130 -47.44 -24.62 -2.22
CA GLU A 1130 -46.56 -25.66 -2.81
C GLU A 1130 -45.52 -26.23 -1.82
N VAL A 1131 -45.46 -25.72 -0.59
CA VAL A 1131 -44.66 -26.31 0.49
C VAL A 1131 -45.57 -27.18 1.35
N PRO A 1132 -45.68 -28.51 1.10
CA PRO A 1132 -46.53 -29.36 1.92
C PRO A 1132 -45.79 -29.64 3.24
N GLY A 1133 -46.42 -29.26 4.35
CA GLY A 1133 -46.32 -29.99 5.62
C GLY A 1133 -44.93 -30.45 6.08
N ARG A 1134 -44.00 -29.53 6.33
CA ARG A 1134 -43.10 -29.69 7.49
C ARG A 1134 -43.62 -28.81 8.60
N ALA A 1135 -44.27 -29.45 9.57
CA ALA A 1135 -44.44 -28.90 10.88
C ALA A 1135 -43.11 -28.31 11.37
N ALA A 1136 -43.23 -27.12 11.95
CA ALA A 1136 -42.24 -26.38 12.72
C ALA A 1136 -41.06 -27.24 13.21
N ASP A 1137 -39.86 -27.03 12.67
CA ASP A 1137 -38.64 -26.99 13.49
C ASP A 1137 -37.39 -26.57 12.71
N GLY A 1138 -36.67 -25.60 13.28
CA GLY A 1138 -35.23 -25.37 13.15
C GLY A 1138 -34.66 -24.90 11.81
N ALA A 1139 -34.94 -25.57 10.70
CA ALA A 1139 -34.06 -25.51 9.52
C ALA A 1139 -34.21 -24.24 8.66
N PHE A 1140 -35.37 -23.58 8.68
CA PHE A 1140 -35.57 -22.34 7.91
C PHE A 1140 -35.13 -21.10 8.68
N ARG A 1141 -35.20 -21.11 10.03
CA ARG A 1141 -34.59 -20.06 10.88
C ARG A 1141 -33.06 -20.10 10.85
N ALA A 1142 -32.46 -21.28 10.68
CA ALA A 1142 -31.01 -21.46 10.60
C ALA A 1142 -30.36 -21.02 9.27
N ARG A 1143 -31.15 -20.69 8.23
CA ARG A 1143 -30.61 -20.11 6.98
C ARG A 1143 -30.64 -18.57 6.97
N LEU A 1144 -31.20 -17.94 8.00
CA LEU A 1144 -31.42 -16.48 8.07
C LEU A 1144 -31.07 -15.83 9.43
N ALA A 1145 -30.54 -16.59 10.40
CA ALA A 1145 -29.86 -16.10 11.61
C ALA A 1145 -28.36 -16.42 11.49
#